data_AF-Q5JJ19-F1
#
_entry.id   AF-Q5JJ19-F1
#
_cell.length_a   1.000
_cell.length_b   1.000
_cell.length_c   1.000
_cell.angle_alpha   90.00
_cell.angle_beta   90.00
_cell.angle_gamma   90.00
#
_symmetry.space_group_name_H-M   'P 1'
#
loop_
_entity.id
_entity.type
_entity.pdbx_description
1 polymer ?
#
loop_
_entity_poly.entity_id
_entity_poly.type
_entity_poly.pdbx_seq_one_letter_code
_entity_poly.pdbx_strand_id
1 'polypeptide(L)'
;MERMRYTYLRVGFIYALVSFLSNAYYIFSPGVIGFRHDWRIPYLPGQVWDRFFEAIFTWNSISGRGVSGVPNTLLYERLFELALAVLVRFNGEVLSKIIVPIIMLVSALTMFYLGKVLRFSSKSAFFMGLFYMLTPVLYNRIIAGYHLYNFAYAISPLFFAFLHKYVYYKQRCSYILTAALVFGMSAVQVQFPPMLAFMAALYLLIFAISKRNYSSLIISLKAIAILIVLFIILNSFWILTMFMNPGSKLVINKAAPIDYHEIMNAPKLLPAFLMTGYSHVYDPFYLYTHNKLPSLVIYSLLSLSILSLIASIFAINKKEQAYLAVYSLSLLSIGLFFVSALNGPFPQLWKLLYLKIPILSVFREVYHSMFIVTFAYTLLVGMLIEELHKKLSSPRSKNLLVVILLFIILSSGYPSLNSFMHQLNVLNYGNSDIEVYNFLKNESGIYRVVYVPSLSPIRYPTINRGSVDLMIKYSPKPTFPQHVTRVFPSEGILQYYVLTSIEHPERIENIHELLGKISVKYIICRPNCTSYYPYYVPMLRYLQKVYGSTILYHRWFNTSLRCDNIKHRGQILNFNNINLVQIDNSPFINVGGTPLVFSSFDDLLSGVRYLDNNFAIILNVHLREFPLINNISNTFVFTNEPLYDLYLMDSYLSTTLFVTPNAPNNRPEKSWATDLLSWYINPSIAIAPLYGENTVLTWAPPTADLPENMPISNLIASWDFTSQDQVKAWENVTPKIQFSAIQTISWDESVQALRAELYNSTWVWKTIRSPLIPVKYDHVYRFMFKVKGQNTNVVHAYVKEYDVNKTLIKGSFLYYPFIGDGTFNWKTISFNYQPQSEDTRYIQLQIWHGHETDKPLPNIIWIDDVKVYDITNYTKPVTLDIPFKVDKTDNYKLFIRYFKNQKGGAIRVYLDGTPIYIKTKDQLNKFVWEDLGTFKLEKGKHKIVLENVRGFNAVNLFALIPEKEYNKARKEAIELLQNKTIIYLFEAESDLYRENTEIIKDFNASNGEAIKFDQKGKAWQNVEIVKNSTYRLALKGNGTFNISIGDYKYVLTVNNSTFEYTPLFYLRNGEYKLEITPTSKDALLDVVWLYSTDKNETLEELFQTNETPATVQDYTKVNPTLWKVKVNATKPFMLTFAESYDPLWEARVYKDGKLVEKVSPVPVYGVINGFWINQTGDLEIVLRYTPQDWFERGLMVSLTTFLLSVFYIFYDWRREKGDKWAKRLEKKFKKLTSKVKRKLSP
;
A
#
# COMPACT_ATOMS: atom_id res chain seq x y z
N MET A 1 39.89 -16.67 -39.55
CA MET A 1 39.30 -15.64 -38.67
C MET A 1 38.37 -14.68 -39.42
N GLU A 2 38.73 -14.23 -40.62
CA GLU A 2 37.93 -13.28 -41.41
C GLU A 2 36.54 -13.78 -41.80
N ARG A 3 36.41 -15.04 -42.23
CA ARG A 3 35.10 -15.64 -42.57
C ARG A 3 34.11 -15.66 -41.39
N MET A 4 34.61 -15.82 -40.16
CA MET A 4 33.78 -15.67 -38.96
C MET A 4 33.36 -14.21 -38.76
N ARG A 5 34.31 -13.26 -38.84
CA ARG A 5 34.03 -11.82 -38.70
C ARG A 5 32.95 -11.34 -39.68
N TYR A 6 33.03 -11.77 -40.94
CA TYR A 6 32.00 -11.49 -41.96
C TYR A 6 30.62 -12.06 -41.60
N THR A 7 30.56 -13.26 -41.00
CA THR A 7 29.29 -13.86 -40.58
C THR A 7 28.63 -13.05 -39.47
N TYR A 8 29.38 -12.64 -38.45
CA TYR A 8 28.87 -11.80 -37.36
C TYR A 8 28.37 -10.44 -37.88
N LEU A 9 29.10 -9.80 -38.80
CA LEU A 9 28.70 -8.52 -39.40
C LEU A 9 27.40 -8.65 -40.22
N ARG A 10 27.29 -9.68 -41.07
CA ARG A 10 26.08 -9.92 -41.87
C ARG A 10 24.86 -10.19 -40.99
N VAL A 11 25.01 -11.05 -39.98
CA VAL A 11 23.92 -11.37 -39.04
C VAL A 11 23.51 -10.13 -38.26
N GLY A 12 24.47 -9.36 -37.75
CA GLY A 12 24.21 -8.11 -37.03
C GLY A 12 23.46 -7.08 -37.88
N PHE A 13 23.82 -6.95 -39.16
CA PHE A 13 23.11 -6.07 -40.09
C PHE A 13 21.66 -6.50 -40.30
N ILE A 14 21.39 -7.80 -40.48
CA ILE A 14 20.02 -8.31 -40.63
C ILE A 14 19.18 -8.04 -39.38
N TYR A 15 19.73 -8.29 -38.18
CA TYR A 15 19.01 -7.98 -36.94
C TYR A 15 18.75 -6.49 -36.77
N ALA A 16 19.72 -5.64 -37.11
CA ALA A 16 19.55 -4.19 -37.07
C ALA A 16 18.45 -3.74 -38.05
N LEU A 17 18.41 -4.33 -39.25
CA LEU A 17 17.38 -4.04 -40.24
C LEU A 17 15.98 -4.46 -39.76
N VAL A 18 15.81 -5.68 -39.25
CA VAL A 18 14.51 -6.14 -38.71
C VAL A 18 14.08 -5.27 -37.54
N SER A 19 15.01 -4.98 -36.62
CA SER A 19 14.75 -4.11 -35.48
C SER A 19 14.36 -2.68 -35.90
N PHE A 20 15.01 -2.13 -36.92
CA PHE A 20 14.68 -0.81 -37.46
C PHE A 20 13.30 -0.82 -38.12
N LEU A 21 13.01 -1.81 -38.98
CA LEU A 21 11.73 -1.94 -39.68
C LEU A 21 10.56 -2.11 -38.69
N SER A 22 10.72 -2.90 -37.63
CA SER A 22 9.73 -3.03 -36.54
C SER A 22 9.41 -1.70 -35.85
N ASN A 23 10.32 -0.72 -35.89
CA ASN A 23 10.18 0.56 -35.22
C ASN A 23 10.03 1.74 -36.19
N ALA A 24 10.01 1.50 -37.50
CA ALA A 24 10.13 2.56 -38.51
C ALA A 24 9.03 3.62 -38.37
N TYR A 25 7.78 3.20 -38.16
CA TYR A 25 6.65 4.12 -37.91
C TYR A 25 6.94 5.09 -36.75
N TYR A 26 7.47 4.59 -35.64
CA TYR A 26 7.73 5.37 -34.44
C TYR A 26 9.00 6.23 -34.54
N ILE A 27 10.02 5.75 -35.23
CA ILE A 27 11.26 6.50 -35.49
C ILE A 27 10.95 7.79 -36.28
N PHE A 28 10.06 7.69 -37.26
CA PHE A 28 9.68 8.81 -38.13
C PHE A 28 8.49 9.64 -37.61
N SER A 29 7.72 9.15 -36.62
CA SER A 29 6.65 9.95 -36.00
C SER A 29 7.21 11.09 -35.12
N PRO A 30 6.69 12.33 -35.17
CA PRO A 30 7.14 13.42 -34.30
C PRO A 30 6.68 13.22 -32.85
N GLY A 31 7.58 13.47 -31.88
CA GLY A 31 7.29 13.38 -30.45
C GLY A 31 7.93 12.16 -29.75
N VAL A 32 7.77 12.08 -28.43
CA VAL A 32 8.33 11.00 -27.60
C VAL A 32 7.50 9.74 -27.78
N ILE A 33 8.18 8.60 -27.98
CA ILE A 33 7.50 7.31 -28.08
C ILE A 33 7.31 6.72 -26.68
N GLY A 34 6.19 6.04 -26.52
CA GLY A 34 5.78 5.55 -25.23
C GLY A 34 5.10 6.65 -24.42
N PHE A 35 3.90 6.34 -23.95
CA PHE A 35 3.13 7.13 -22.98
C PHE A 35 1.92 6.27 -22.62
N ARG A 36 2.19 5.03 -22.25
CA ARG A 36 1.18 4.00 -21.97
C ARG A 36 1.68 3.18 -20.78
N HIS A 37 0.93 3.10 -19.70
CA HIS A 37 1.41 2.45 -18.46
C HIS A 37 2.69 3.08 -17.91
N ASP A 38 3.81 2.35 -17.83
CA ASP A 38 5.02 2.67 -17.06
C ASP A 38 6.15 3.34 -17.84
N TRP A 39 5.89 3.82 -19.06
CA TRP A 39 6.86 4.59 -19.84
C TRP A 39 7.26 5.88 -19.10
N ARG A 40 8.57 6.09 -18.93
CA ARG A 40 9.10 7.17 -18.09
C ARG A 40 10.24 7.97 -18.73
N ILE A 41 10.52 7.78 -20.01
CA ILE A 41 11.61 8.50 -20.71
C ILE A 41 11.12 9.92 -21.03
N PRO A 42 11.74 10.97 -20.47
CA PRO A 42 11.28 12.33 -20.62
C PRO A 42 11.65 12.95 -21.97
N TYR A 43 10.96 14.03 -22.31
CA TYR A 43 11.17 14.78 -23.56
C TYR A 43 12.34 15.76 -23.47
N LEU A 44 12.42 16.54 -22.39
CA LEU A 44 13.33 17.67 -22.29
C LEU A 44 14.72 17.26 -21.79
N PRO A 45 15.81 17.88 -22.30
CA PRO A 45 17.18 17.54 -21.87
C PRO A 45 17.42 17.66 -20.36
N GLY A 46 16.81 18.66 -19.70
CA GLY A 46 16.90 18.82 -18.24
C GLY A 46 16.27 17.65 -17.48
N GLN A 47 15.11 17.18 -17.95
CA GLN A 47 14.41 16.04 -17.35
C GLN A 47 15.19 14.73 -17.56
N VAL A 48 15.89 14.57 -18.69
CA VAL A 48 16.77 13.41 -18.92
C VAL A 48 17.90 13.38 -17.88
N TRP A 49 18.46 14.54 -17.51
CA TRP A 49 19.41 14.65 -16.41
C TRP A 49 18.78 14.31 -15.06
N ASP A 50 17.60 14.85 -14.75
CA ASP A 50 16.90 14.56 -13.49
C ASP A 50 16.63 13.06 -13.33
N ARG A 51 16.24 12.37 -14.41
CA ARG A 51 16.07 10.91 -14.45
C ARG A 51 17.34 10.14 -14.09
N PHE A 52 18.53 10.63 -14.47
CA PHE A 52 19.79 10.02 -14.06
C PHE A 52 20.10 10.28 -12.58
N PHE A 53 19.84 11.50 -12.08
CA PHE A 53 20.04 11.85 -10.67
C PHE A 53 19.19 11.00 -9.71
N GLU A 54 18.00 10.57 -10.12
CA GLU A 54 17.18 9.61 -9.37
C GLU A 54 17.91 8.29 -9.05
N ALA A 55 18.98 7.93 -9.78
CA ALA A 55 19.72 6.67 -9.62
C ALA A 55 20.83 6.72 -8.56
N ILE A 56 21.31 7.92 -8.23
CA ILE A 56 22.50 8.13 -7.39
C ILE A 56 22.16 8.75 -6.02
N PHE A 57 20.92 9.18 -5.85
CA PHE A 57 20.40 9.68 -4.57
C PHE A 57 19.31 8.77 -4.04
N THR A 58 19.32 8.52 -2.74
CA THR A 58 18.30 7.73 -2.04
C THR A 58 17.06 8.57 -1.66
N TRP A 59 17.09 9.90 -1.88
CA TRP A 59 15.95 10.81 -1.69
C TRP A 59 15.58 11.50 -3.00
N ASN A 60 14.28 11.61 -3.28
CA ASN A 60 13.75 12.35 -4.42
C ASN A 60 12.65 13.33 -3.95
N SER A 61 12.97 14.63 -4.02
CA SER A 61 12.11 15.74 -3.60
C SER A 61 10.86 15.95 -4.48
N ILE A 62 10.87 15.46 -5.73
CA ILE A 62 9.77 15.64 -6.71
C ILE A 62 8.65 14.64 -6.47
N SER A 63 8.98 13.43 -6.03
CA SER A 63 8.02 12.32 -5.96
C SER A 63 7.14 12.32 -4.71
N GLY A 64 7.37 13.22 -3.74
CA GLY A 64 6.72 13.30 -2.42
C GLY A 64 6.82 12.06 -1.51
N ARG A 65 7.17 10.88 -2.06
CA ARG A 65 7.40 9.60 -1.37
C ARG A 65 8.81 9.44 -0.81
N GLY A 66 9.71 10.36 -1.15
CA GLY A 66 11.07 10.35 -0.65
C GLY A 66 11.82 9.02 -0.83
N VAL A 67 11.50 8.18 -1.83
CA VAL A 67 12.02 6.80 -2.01
C VAL A 67 12.41 6.16 -0.66
N SER A 68 11.41 6.02 0.23
CA SER A 68 11.55 5.47 1.57
C SER A 68 12.33 4.15 1.57
N GLY A 69 13.63 4.19 1.86
CA GLY A 69 14.49 3.02 2.10
C GLY A 69 14.54 1.93 1.03
N VAL A 70 13.99 2.10 -0.19
CA VAL A 70 14.03 1.05 -1.22
C VAL A 70 15.42 1.06 -1.87
N PRO A 71 16.12 -0.09 -1.92
CA PRO A 71 17.40 -0.20 -2.62
C PRO A 71 17.27 0.32 -4.05
N ASN A 72 18.03 1.36 -4.39
CA ASN A 72 18.05 1.94 -5.72
C ASN A 72 18.80 1.00 -6.69
N THR A 73 18.14 -0.04 -7.19
CA THR A 73 18.73 -0.98 -8.15
C THR A 73 18.87 -0.39 -9.56
N LEU A 74 18.38 0.83 -9.78
CA LEU A 74 18.26 1.45 -11.10
C LEU A 74 19.61 1.91 -11.67
N LEU A 75 20.67 1.99 -10.86
CA LEU A 75 21.95 2.57 -11.25
C LEU A 75 22.51 2.03 -12.57
N TYR A 76 22.51 0.71 -12.77
CA TYR A 76 23.06 0.13 -14.01
C TYR A 76 22.24 0.48 -15.25
N GLU A 77 20.91 0.51 -15.15
CA GLU A 77 20.04 0.91 -16.26
C GLU A 77 20.20 2.41 -16.54
N ARG A 78 20.27 3.24 -15.50
CA ARG A 78 20.48 4.68 -15.64
C ARG A 78 21.83 5.05 -16.23
N LEU A 79 22.89 4.29 -15.93
CA LEU A 79 24.18 4.43 -16.60
C LEU A 79 24.12 4.04 -18.09
N PHE A 80 23.37 3.00 -18.43
CA PHE A 80 23.14 2.61 -19.83
C PHE A 80 22.34 3.67 -20.59
N GLU A 81 21.24 4.16 -20.01
CA GLU A 81 20.45 5.25 -20.59
C GLU A 81 21.26 6.54 -20.71
N LEU A 82 22.09 6.87 -19.71
CA LEU A 82 22.98 8.04 -19.78
C LEU A 82 23.99 7.90 -20.92
N ALA A 83 24.59 6.73 -21.12
CA ALA A 83 25.50 6.50 -22.24
C ALA A 83 24.80 6.72 -23.60
N LEU A 84 23.56 6.26 -23.74
CA LEU A 84 22.74 6.53 -24.94
C LEU A 84 22.36 8.01 -25.05
N ALA A 85 21.98 8.65 -23.94
CA ALA A 85 21.62 10.06 -23.88
C ALA A 85 22.78 10.95 -24.34
N VAL A 86 24.01 10.66 -23.91
CA VAL A 86 25.22 11.37 -24.35
C VAL A 86 25.43 11.25 -25.86
N LEU A 87 25.23 10.06 -26.43
CA LEU A 87 25.34 9.85 -27.88
C LEU A 87 24.30 10.66 -28.67
N VAL A 88 23.12 10.88 -28.11
CA VAL A 88 22.04 11.68 -28.72
C VAL A 88 21.97 13.11 -28.20
N ARG A 89 23.03 13.60 -27.53
CA ARG A 89 23.12 14.96 -26.96
C ARG A 89 21.93 15.34 -26.07
N PHE A 90 21.48 14.40 -25.24
CA PHE A 90 20.36 14.52 -24.30
C PHE A 90 19.01 14.87 -24.95
N ASN A 91 18.84 14.59 -26.25
CA ASN A 91 17.54 14.71 -26.91
C ASN A 91 16.63 13.54 -26.46
N GLY A 92 15.66 13.84 -25.58
CA GLY A 92 14.76 12.84 -24.99
C GLY A 92 13.84 12.17 -26.00
N GLU A 93 13.42 12.90 -27.04
CA GLU A 93 12.67 12.33 -28.17
C GLU A 93 13.50 11.27 -28.91
N VAL A 94 14.74 11.60 -29.30
CA VAL A 94 15.63 10.65 -29.98
C VAL A 94 15.94 9.47 -29.06
N LEU A 95 16.20 9.72 -27.77
CA LEU A 95 16.48 8.67 -26.78
C LEU A 95 15.32 7.67 -26.69
N SER A 96 14.08 8.15 -26.59
CA SER A 96 12.89 7.30 -26.53
C SER A 96 12.77 6.41 -27.76
N LYS A 97 13.13 6.91 -28.95
CA LYS A 97 13.03 6.21 -30.24
C LYS A 97 14.12 5.17 -30.46
N ILE A 98 15.33 5.39 -29.94
CA ILE A 98 16.46 4.46 -30.15
C ILE A 98 16.50 3.32 -29.12
N ILE A 99 15.90 3.49 -27.93
CA ILE A 99 16.05 2.51 -26.85
C ILE A 99 15.42 1.16 -27.22
N VAL A 100 14.24 1.18 -27.85
CA VAL A 100 13.51 -0.02 -28.27
C VAL A 100 14.28 -0.84 -29.31
N PRO A 101 14.73 -0.25 -30.44
CA PRO A 101 15.49 -1.02 -31.41
C PRO A 101 16.85 -1.48 -30.87
N ILE A 102 17.50 -0.72 -30.00
CA ILE A 102 18.75 -1.17 -29.36
C ILE A 102 18.50 -2.40 -28.48
N ILE A 103 17.44 -2.40 -27.67
CA ILE A 103 17.07 -3.55 -26.83
C ILE A 103 16.78 -4.79 -27.68
N MET A 104 16.03 -4.66 -28.78
CA MET A 104 15.73 -5.77 -29.70
C MET A 104 17.01 -6.30 -30.34
N LEU A 105 17.88 -5.41 -30.84
CA LEU A 105 19.15 -5.77 -31.44
C LEU A 105 20.08 -6.49 -30.46
N VAL A 106 20.24 -5.95 -29.24
CA VAL A 106 21.07 -6.56 -28.20
C VAL A 106 20.52 -7.94 -27.84
N SER A 107 19.20 -8.08 -27.67
CA SER A 107 18.56 -9.38 -27.41
C SER A 107 18.92 -10.42 -28.48
N ALA A 108 18.82 -10.06 -29.76
CA ALA A 108 19.18 -10.96 -30.86
C ALA A 108 20.67 -11.32 -30.87
N LEU A 109 21.55 -10.34 -30.68
CA LEU A 109 23.01 -10.52 -30.71
C LEU A 109 23.52 -11.38 -29.56
N THR A 110 23.03 -11.16 -28.33
CA THR A 110 23.44 -11.92 -27.15
C THR A 110 22.97 -13.37 -27.26
N MET A 111 21.75 -13.59 -27.73
CA MET A 111 21.22 -14.95 -27.96
C MET A 111 21.92 -15.66 -29.12
N PHE A 112 22.21 -14.96 -30.22
CA PHE A 112 23.04 -15.50 -31.31
C PHE A 112 24.40 -15.95 -30.80
N TYR A 113 25.07 -15.11 -30.00
CA TYR A 113 26.35 -15.42 -29.41
C TYR A 113 26.26 -16.63 -28.45
N LEU A 114 25.24 -16.71 -27.61
CA LEU A 114 24.97 -17.89 -26.78
C LEU A 114 24.83 -19.15 -27.64
N GLY A 115 24.03 -19.11 -28.71
CA GLY A 115 23.87 -20.23 -29.65
C GLY A 115 25.20 -20.69 -30.24
N LYS A 116 26.07 -19.76 -30.65
CA LYS A 116 27.43 -20.09 -31.13
C LYS A 116 28.29 -20.72 -30.06
N VAL A 117 28.22 -20.25 -28.82
CA VAL A 117 28.97 -20.78 -27.68
C VAL A 117 28.53 -22.20 -27.31
N LEU A 118 27.22 -22.47 -27.40
CA LEU A 118 26.61 -23.78 -27.22
C LEU A 118 26.81 -24.72 -28.42
N ARG A 119 27.60 -24.32 -29.42
CA ARG A 119 27.96 -25.09 -30.63
C ARG A 119 26.81 -25.34 -31.61
N PHE A 120 25.76 -24.52 -31.60
CA PHE A 120 24.78 -24.54 -32.69
C PHE A 120 25.40 -24.07 -34.02
N SER A 121 24.88 -24.59 -35.13
CA SER A 121 25.23 -24.10 -36.47
C SER A 121 24.92 -22.61 -36.59
N SER A 122 25.62 -21.88 -37.47
CA SER A 122 25.38 -20.44 -37.63
C SER A 122 23.94 -20.13 -38.09
N LYS A 123 23.28 -21.07 -38.77
CA LYS A 123 21.87 -20.98 -39.15
C LYS A 123 20.95 -21.13 -37.92
N SER A 124 21.14 -22.18 -37.13
CA SER A 124 20.37 -22.38 -35.90
C SER A 124 20.54 -21.19 -34.94
N ALA A 125 21.78 -20.77 -34.68
CA ALA A 125 22.05 -19.59 -33.84
C ALA A 125 21.41 -18.31 -34.40
N PHE A 126 21.39 -18.13 -35.73
CA PHE A 126 20.72 -16.99 -36.37
C PHE A 126 19.22 -16.96 -36.06
N PHE A 127 18.55 -18.11 -36.18
CA PHE A 127 17.12 -18.20 -35.87
C PHE A 127 16.82 -18.10 -34.38
N MET A 128 17.71 -18.58 -33.51
CA MET A 128 17.59 -18.35 -32.06
C MET A 128 17.55 -16.85 -31.74
N GLY A 129 18.50 -16.07 -32.29
CA GLY A 129 18.51 -14.61 -32.11
C GLY A 129 17.29 -13.92 -32.72
N LEU A 130 16.87 -14.34 -33.92
CA LEU A 130 15.68 -13.79 -34.61
C LEU A 130 14.40 -14.04 -33.81
N PHE A 131 14.19 -15.26 -33.32
CA PHE A 131 13.05 -15.61 -32.51
C PHE A 131 13.04 -14.84 -31.18
N TYR A 132 14.18 -14.78 -30.48
CA TYR A 132 14.28 -14.12 -29.17
C TYR A 132 13.84 -12.65 -29.21
N MET A 133 14.29 -11.88 -30.20
CA MET A 133 13.89 -10.46 -30.34
C MET A 133 12.45 -10.24 -30.81
N LEU A 134 11.78 -11.28 -31.34
CA LEU A 134 10.40 -11.21 -31.84
C LEU A 134 9.41 -11.92 -30.93
N THR A 135 9.82 -12.32 -29.72
CA THR A 135 8.94 -13.04 -28.79
C THR A 135 7.76 -12.17 -28.33
N PRO A 136 6.58 -12.77 -28.09
CA PRO A 136 5.45 -12.09 -27.47
C PRO A 136 5.77 -11.43 -26.12
N VAL A 137 6.71 -12.00 -25.36
CA VAL A 137 7.14 -11.46 -24.05
C VAL A 137 7.85 -10.12 -24.20
N LEU A 138 8.78 -10.01 -25.15
CA LEU A 138 9.48 -8.76 -25.40
C LEU A 138 8.52 -7.70 -25.96
N TYR A 139 7.60 -8.08 -26.85
CA TYR A 139 6.50 -7.23 -27.33
C TYR A 139 5.69 -6.64 -26.17
N ASN A 140 5.22 -7.49 -25.24
CA ASN A 140 4.40 -7.08 -24.10
C ASN A 140 5.14 -6.11 -23.18
N ARG A 141 6.41 -6.41 -22.87
CA ARG A 141 7.22 -5.62 -21.94
C ARG A 141 7.71 -4.30 -22.54
N ILE A 142 7.89 -4.22 -23.86
CA ILE A 142 8.10 -2.95 -24.57
C ILE A 142 6.84 -2.09 -24.48
N ILE A 143 5.65 -2.62 -24.82
CA ILE A 143 4.40 -1.84 -24.78
C ILE A 143 4.10 -1.32 -23.38
N ALA A 144 4.32 -2.14 -22.36
CA ALA A 144 4.09 -1.77 -20.98
C ALA A 144 5.08 -0.73 -20.42
N GLY A 145 6.23 -0.51 -21.07
CA GLY A 145 7.27 0.43 -20.61
C GLY A 145 8.23 -0.13 -19.56
N TYR A 146 8.37 -1.47 -19.47
CA TYR A 146 9.21 -2.15 -18.47
C TYR A 146 10.67 -2.19 -18.92
N HIS A 147 11.31 -1.03 -19.04
CA HIS A 147 12.69 -0.89 -19.53
C HIS A 147 13.72 -1.72 -18.74
N LEU A 148 13.57 -1.79 -17.40
CA LEU A 148 14.41 -2.59 -16.52
C LEU A 148 14.35 -4.09 -16.86
N TYR A 149 13.14 -4.61 -17.06
CA TYR A 149 12.92 -5.98 -17.50
C TYR A 149 13.56 -6.23 -18.86
N ASN A 150 13.32 -5.32 -19.82
CA ASN A 150 13.81 -5.45 -21.18
C ASN A 150 15.35 -5.44 -21.26
N PHE A 151 16.01 -4.62 -20.45
CA PHE A 151 17.47 -4.60 -20.34
C PHE A 151 18.00 -5.92 -19.75
N ALA A 152 17.45 -6.37 -18.63
CA ALA A 152 17.85 -7.62 -18.01
C ALA A 152 17.60 -8.83 -18.93
N TYR A 153 16.47 -8.85 -19.64
CA TYR A 153 16.15 -9.81 -20.70
C TYR A 153 17.24 -9.84 -21.78
N ALA A 154 17.58 -8.68 -22.34
CA ALA A 154 18.53 -8.58 -23.45
C ALA A 154 19.95 -9.06 -23.10
N ILE A 155 20.44 -8.83 -21.87
CA ILE A 155 21.80 -9.22 -21.46
C ILE A 155 21.89 -10.66 -20.92
N SER A 156 20.79 -11.25 -20.48
CA SER A 156 20.78 -12.57 -19.83
C SER A 156 21.41 -13.71 -20.65
N PRO A 157 21.29 -13.78 -21.99
CA PRO A 157 22.01 -14.80 -22.77
C PRO A 157 23.53 -14.72 -22.65
N LEU A 158 24.11 -13.53 -22.42
CA LEU A 158 25.55 -13.39 -22.19
C LEU A 158 25.99 -14.06 -20.89
N PHE A 159 25.18 -13.96 -19.83
CA PHE A 159 25.47 -14.62 -18.56
C PHE A 159 25.67 -16.13 -18.76
N PHE A 160 24.73 -16.80 -19.44
CA PHE A 160 24.85 -18.22 -19.75
C PHE A 160 25.98 -18.55 -20.72
N ALA A 161 26.27 -17.65 -21.68
CA ALA A 161 27.37 -17.88 -22.63
C ALA A 161 28.72 -17.92 -21.90
N PHE A 162 28.95 -17.00 -20.96
CA PHE A 162 30.19 -16.96 -20.19
C PHE A 162 30.23 -18.03 -19.09
N LEU A 163 29.09 -18.37 -18.48
CA LEU A 163 28.99 -19.50 -17.55
C LEU A 163 29.33 -20.82 -18.26
N HIS A 164 28.77 -21.06 -19.45
CA HIS A 164 29.11 -22.23 -20.28
C HIS A 164 30.61 -22.25 -20.62
N LYS A 165 31.17 -21.09 -21.01
CA LYS A 165 32.61 -20.97 -21.28
C LYS A 165 33.45 -21.33 -20.06
N TYR A 166 33.08 -20.90 -18.87
CA TYR A 166 33.82 -21.23 -17.66
C TYR A 166 33.86 -22.75 -17.42
N VAL A 167 32.71 -23.43 -17.49
CA VAL A 167 32.64 -24.86 -17.13
C VAL A 167 33.12 -25.82 -18.24
N TYR A 168 33.01 -25.43 -19.52
CA TYR A 168 33.47 -26.26 -20.65
C TYR A 168 34.81 -25.84 -21.25
N TYR A 169 35.30 -24.61 -21.02
CA TYR A 169 36.51 -24.07 -21.65
C TYR A 169 37.50 -23.48 -20.64
N LYS A 170 38.50 -24.28 -20.25
CA LYS A 170 39.72 -23.86 -19.53
C LYS A 170 39.53 -23.17 -18.15
N GLN A 171 38.30 -23.04 -17.62
CA GLN A 171 37.99 -22.46 -16.31
C GLN A 171 38.67 -21.11 -16.05
N ARG A 172 38.74 -20.25 -17.08
CA ARG A 172 39.40 -18.95 -16.95
C ARG A 172 38.60 -18.03 -16.03
N CYS A 173 39.31 -17.33 -15.14
CA CYS A 173 38.69 -16.33 -14.26
C CYS A 173 37.97 -15.22 -15.03
N SER A 174 38.44 -14.83 -16.22
CA SER A 174 37.78 -13.82 -17.05
C SER A 174 36.36 -14.22 -17.42
N TYR A 175 36.10 -15.51 -17.71
CA TYR A 175 34.76 -15.99 -18.06
C TYR A 175 33.80 -15.90 -16.87
N ILE A 176 34.19 -16.39 -15.69
CA ILE A 176 33.31 -16.30 -14.51
C ILE A 176 33.14 -14.85 -14.03
N LEU A 177 34.16 -14.00 -14.17
CA LEU A 177 34.05 -12.56 -13.87
C LEU A 177 33.08 -11.87 -14.84
N THR A 178 33.15 -12.16 -16.14
CA THR A 178 32.17 -11.60 -17.09
C THR A 178 30.75 -12.11 -16.80
N ALA A 179 30.60 -13.40 -16.47
CA ALA A 179 29.30 -13.93 -16.03
C ALA A 179 28.79 -13.20 -14.77
N ALA A 180 29.64 -12.99 -13.77
CA ALA A 180 29.30 -12.28 -12.54
C ALA A 180 28.93 -10.81 -12.77
N LEU A 181 29.61 -10.12 -13.70
CA LEU A 181 29.27 -8.74 -14.07
C LEU A 181 27.88 -8.66 -14.71
N VAL A 182 27.57 -9.55 -15.66
CA VAL A 182 26.24 -9.59 -16.29
C VAL A 182 25.16 -10.00 -15.28
N PHE A 183 25.47 -10.96 -14.40
CA PHE A 183 24.58 -11.37 -13.32
C PHE A 183 24.31 -10.23 -12.32
N GLY A 184 25.35 -9.47 -11.94
CA GLY A 184 25.22 -8.27 -11.12
C GLY A 184 24.36 -7.19 -11.77
N MET A 185 24.60 -6.91 -13.06
CA MET A 185 23.80 -5.95 -13.84
C MET A 185 22.34 -6.38 -14.03
N SER A 186 22.04 -7.69 -13.99
CA SER A 186 20.65 -8.15 -14.07
C SER A 186 19.79 -7.68 -12.89
N ALA A 187 20.40 -7.27 -11.78
CA ALA A 187 19.71 -6.75 -10.60
C ALA A 187 18.95 -5.45 -10.84
N VAL A 188 19.11 -4.79 -12.00
CA VAL A 188 18.25 -3.66 -12.40
C VAL A 188 16.78 -4.00 -12.27
N GLN A 189 16.43 -5.27 -12.49
CA GLN A 189 15.12 -5.83 -12.23
C GLN A 189 15.25 -6.89 -11.15
N VAL A 190 14.70 -6.61 -9.96
CA VAL A 190 14.89 -7.42 -8.74
C VAL A 190 14.46 -8.89 -8.89
N GLN A 191 13.57 -9.20 -9.83
CA GLN A 191 13.14 -10.57 -10.16
C GLN A 191 14.20 -11.38 -10.91
N PHE A 192 15.10 -10.75 -11.67
CA PHE A 192 16.06 -11.46 -12.53
C PHE A 192 17.17 -12.19 -11.75
N PRO A 193 17.81 -11.62 -10.71
CA PRO A 193 18.82 -12.35 -9.95
C PRO A 193 18.37 -13.70 -9.40
N PRO A 194 17.21 -13.84 -8.71
CA PRO A 194 16.75 -15.16 -8.27
C PRO A 194 16.41 -16.09 -9.45
N MET A 195 15.83 -15.58 -10.54
CA MET A 195 15.58 -16.38 -11.75
C MET A 195 16.87 -16.91 -12.38
N LEU A 196 17.85 -16.04 -12.60
CA LEU A 196 19.14 -16.41 -13.21
C LEU A 196 19.96 -17.32 -12.28
N ALA A 197 19.92 -17.10 -10.96
CA ALA A 197 20.55 -17.97 -9.98
C ALA A 197 19.96 -19.38 -10.03
N PHE A 198 18.62 -19.49 -10.06
CA PHE A 198 17.93 -20.77 -10.20
C PHE A 198 18.27 -21.46 -11.52
N MET A 199 18.17 -20.74 -12.63
CA MET A 199 18.50 -21.25 -13.96
C MET A 199 19.97 -21.68 -14.08
N ALA A 200 20.90 -20.97 -13.44
CA ALA A 200 22.31 -21.32 -13.38
C ALA A 200 22.58 -22.54 -12.49
N ALA A 201 21.93 -22.63 -11.32
CA ALA A 201 22.03 -23.78 -10.44
C ALA A 201 21.54 -25.05 -11.15
N LEU A 202 20.40 -24.98 -11.84
CA LEU A 202 19.88 -26.07 -12.66
C LEU A 202 20.84 -26.44 -13.79
N TYR A 203 21.39 -25.45 -14.49
CA TYR A 203 22.36 -25.67 -15.56
C TYR A 203 23.62 -26.39 -15.07
N LEU A 204 24.17 -25.95 -13.93
CA LEU A 204 25.37 -26.49 -13.31
C LEU A 204 25.14 -27.87 -12.68
N LEU A 205 23.92 -28.14 -12.18
CA LEU A 205 23.50 -29.45 -11.70
C LEU A 205 23.46 -30.45 -12.86
N ILE A 206 22.81 -30.10 -13.97
CA ILE A 206 22.74 -30.95 -15.16
C ILE A 206 24.14 -31.18 -15.75
N PHE A 207 25.01 -30.17 -15.74
CA PHE A 207 26.41 -30.32 -16.12
C PHE A 207 27.14 -31.36 -15.26
N ALA A 208 27.01 -31.27 -13.93
CA ALA A 208 27.65 -32.20 -13.00
C ALA A 208 27.14 -33.64 -13.19
N ILE A 209 25.81 -33.81 -13.34
CA ILE A 209 25.18 -35.11 -13.60
C ILE A 209 25.63 -35.68 -14.96
N SER A 210 25.68 -34.84 -16.00
CA SER A 210 26.07 -35.27 -17.35
C SER A 210 27.52 -35.72 -17.44
N LYS A 211 28.44 -35.10 -16.66
CA LYS A 211 29.86 -35.46 -16.64
C LYS A 211 30.20 -36.63 -15.73
N ARG A 212 29.32 -36.97 -14.76
CA ARG A 212 29.46 -38.12 -13.85
C ARG A 212 30.81 -38.17 -13.12
N ASN A 213 31.40 -37.02 -12.76
CA ASN A 213 32.66 -36.97 -12.03
C ASN A 213 32.66 -35.92 -10.90
N TYR A 214 33.40 -36.20 -9.83
CA TYR A 214 33.46 -35.33 -8.65
C TYR A 214 34.05 -33.94 -8.96
N SER A 215 34.99 -33.86 -9.89
CA SER A 215 35.59 -32.60 -10.33
C SER A 215 34.56 -31.63 -10.92
N SER A 216 33.58 -32.11 -11.70
CA SER A 216 32.52 -31.26 -12.26
C SER A 216 31.61 -30.68 -11.18
N LEU A 217 31.32 -31.45 -10.12
CA LEU A 217 30.57 -30.96 -8.97
C LEU A 217 31.33 -29.85 -8.24
N ILE A 218 32.64 -30.01 -8.01
CA ILE A 218 33.47 -28.96 -7.39
C ILE A 218 33.49 -27.70 -8.25
N ILE A 219 33.64 -27.83 -9.58
CA ILE A 219 33.63 -26.69 -10.51
C ILE A 219 32.29 -25.94 -10.41
N SER A 220 31.17 -26.67 -10.38
CA SER A 220 29.83 -26.11 -10.22
C SER A 220 29.65 -25.37 -8.89
N LEU A 221 30.02 -25.99 -7.76
CA LEU A 221 29.95 -25.36 -6.43
C LEU A 221 30.83 -24.11 -6.34
N LYS A 222 32.03 -24.17 -6.92
CA LYS A 222 32.94 -23.02 -7.01
C LYS A 222 32.34 -21.89 -7.86
N ALA A 223 31.70 -22.21 -8.98
CA ALA A 223 31.01 -21.22 -9.81
C ALA A 223 29.90 -20.53 -9.02
N ILE A 224 29.05 -21.29 -8.32
CA ILE A 224 27.96 -20.76 -7.49
C ILE A 224 28.51 -19.84 -6.40
N ALA A 225 29.52 -20.29 -5.66
CA ALA A 225 30.13 -19.48 -4.60
C ALA A 225 30.70 -18.16 -5.12
N ILE A 226 31.44 -18.19 -6.24
CA ILE A 226 32.00 -16.98 -6.87
C ILE A 226 30.89 -16.04 -7.33
N LEU A 227 29.84 -16.56 -7.96
CA LEU A 227 28.70 -15.75 -8.43
C LEU A 227 27.98 -15.07 -7.27
N ILE A 228 27.74 -15.77 -6.15
CA ILE A 228 27.11 -15.20 -4.97
C ILE A 228 27.97 -14.08 -4.36
N VAL A 229 29.26 -14.35 -4.12
CA VAL A 229 30.17 -13.36 -3.52
C VAL A 229 30.29 -12.13 -4.40
N LEU A 230 30.52 -12.30 -5.70
CA LEU A 230 30.64 -11.16 -6.62
C LEU A 230 29.32 -10.43 -6.81
N PHE A 231 28.17 -11.12 -6.78
CA PHE A 231 26.87 -10.47 -6.81
C PHE A 231 26.71 -9.51 -5.64
N ILE A 232 27.00 -9.96 -4.41
CA ILE A 232 26.90 -9.14 -3.19
C ILE A 232 27.83 -7.93 -3.27
N ILE A 233 29.08 -8.13 -3.66
CA ILE A 233 30.07 -7.04 -3.70
C ILE A 233 29.74 -6.02 -4.81
N LEU A 234 29.37 -6.50 -6.02
CA LEU A 234 29.01 -5.62 -7.15
C LEU A 234 27.71 -4.83 -6.86
N ASN A 235 26.80 -5.38 -6.07
CA ASN A 235 25.53 -4.77 -5.72
C ASN A 235 25.50 -4.15 -4.32
N SER A 236 26.66 -3.96 -3.68
CA SER A 236 26.75 -3.45 -2.31
C SER A 236 26.15 -2.05 -2.12
N PHE A 237 26.12 -1.20 -3.16
CA PHE A 237 25.48 0.12 -3.16
C PHE A 237 24.01 0.11 -2.73
N TRP A 238 23.25 -0.93 -3.08
CA TRP A 238 21.86 -1.06 -2.67
C TRP A 238 21.66 -2.12 -1.58
N ILE A 239 22.48 -3.18 -1.56
CA ILE A 239 22.41 -4.22 -0.52
C ILE A 239 22.76 -3.65 0.86
N LEU A 240 23.82 -2.84 1.00
CA LEU A 240 24.19 -2.28 2.31
C LEU A 240 23.14 -1.30 2.83
N THR A 241 22.65 -0.41 1.95
CA THR A 241 21.57 0.54 2.25
C THR A 241 20.32 -0.19 2.75
N MET A 242 19.97 -1.31 2.13
CA MET A 242 18.82 -2.15 2.48
C MET A 242 18.99 -2.88 3.83
N PHE A 243 20.20 -3.28 4.22
CA PHE A 243 20.41 -3.98 5.51
C PHE A 243 20.61 -3.02 6.69
N MET A 244 21.15 -1.84 6.44
CA MET A 244 21.51 -0.88 7.49
C MET A 244 20.38 0.09 7.84
N ASN A 245 19.30 0.12 7.06
CA ASN A 245 18.15 0.98 7.31
C ASN A 245 17.02 0.18 8.04
N PRO A 246 16.57 0.61 9.23
CA PRO A 246 15.48 -0.06 9.96
C PRO A 246 14.17 -0.11 9.15
N GLY A 247 13.89 0.93 8.35
CA GLY A 247 12.69 1.00 7.51
C GLY A 247 12.66 -0.04 6.38
N SER A 248 13.82 -0.46 5.86
CA SER A 248 13.90 -1.50 4.82
C SER A 248 13.82 -2.92 5.38
N LYS A 249 14.22 -3.17 6.63
CA LYS A 249 13.99 -4.48 7.29
C LYS A 249 12.50 -4.82 7.40
N LEU A 250 11.64 -3.83 7.59
CA LEU A 250 10.18 -4.01 7.62
C LEU A 250 9.61 -4.42 6.24
N VAL A 251 10.14 -3.84 5.16
CA VAL A 251 9.75 -4.15 3.77
C VAL A 251 10.17 -5.56 3.34
N ILE A 252 11.24 -6.11 3.94
CA ILE A 252 11.76 -7.47 3.63
C ILE A 252 11.04 -8.55 4.44
N ASN A 253 10.70 -8.25 5.70
CA ASN A 253 10.18 -9.25 6.63
C ASN A 253 8.69 -9.59 6.43
N LYS A 254 7.96 -8.84 5.60
CA LYS A 254 6.57 -9.17 5.22
C LYS A 254 6.57 -9.54 3.73
N ALA A 255 6.26 -10.81 3.43
CA ALA A 255 6.21 -11.29 2.06
C ALA A 255 5.22 -10.45 1.25
N ALA A 256 5.70 -9.76 0.21
CA ALA A 256 4.93 -9.33 -0.97
C ALA A 256 3.59 -10.07 -1.16
N PRO A 257 2.38 -9.72 -0.66
CA PRO A 257 1.20 -10.45 -1.06
C PRO A 257 1.09 -10.21 -2.56
N ILE A 258 0.86 -11.31 -3.28
CA ILE A 258 0.49 -11.22 -4.69
C ILE A 258 -0.85 -10.50 -4.65
N ASP A 259 -0.93 -9.36 -5.34
CA ASP A 259 -2.21 -8.69 -5.48
C ASP A 259 -3.18 -9.67 -6.17
N TYR A 260 -4.44 -9.65 -5.76
CA TYR A 260 -5.49 -10.37 -6.47
C TYR A 260 -5.47 -10.05 -7.98
N HIS A 261 -5.07 -8.82 -8.35
CA HIS A 261 -4.89 -8.40 -9.75
C HIS A 261 -3.92 -9.34 -10.48
N GLU A 262 -2.80 -9.63 -9.83
CA GLU A 262 -1.72 -10.45 -10.37
C GLU A 262 -2.10 -11.93 -10.42
N ILE A 263 -2.93 -12.41 -9.48
CA ILE A 263 -3.48 -13.77 -9.52
C ILE A 263 -4.49 -13.93 -10.66
N MET A 264 -5.40 -12.97 -10.83
CA MET A 264 -6.46 -13.03 -11.84
C MET A 264 -5.91 -12.83 -13.26
N ASN A 265 -4.89 -11.99 -13.41
CA ASN A 265 -4.22 -11.76 -14.69
C ASN A 265 -3.11 -12.76 -14.98
N ALA A 266 -2.80 -13.68 -14.04
CA ALA A 266 -1.84 -14.75 -14.29
C ALA A 266 -2.25 -15.57 -15.53
N PRO A 267 -1.33 -15.82 -16.48
CA PRO A 267 -1.66 -16.57 -17.68
C PRO A 267 -2.24 -17.96 -17.41
N LYS A 268 -3.30 -18.31 -18.14
CA LYS A 268 -3.74 -19.72 -18.22
C LYS A 268 -2.65 -20.55 -18.90
N LEU A 269 -2.67 -21.87 -18.67
CA LEU A 269 -1.61 -22.77 -19.15
C LEU A 269 -1.38 -22.70 -20.67
N LEU A 270 -2.44 -22.66 -21.50
CA LEU A 270 -2.29 -22.59 -22.96
C LEU A 270 -1.70 -21.24 -23.43
N PRO A 271 -2.23 -20.07 -23.02
CA PRO A 271 -1.56 -18.81 -23.31
C PRO A 271 -0.11 -18.76 -22.82
N ALA A 272 0.17 -19.25 -21.60
CA ALA A 272 1.54 -19.38 -21.06
C ALA A 272 2.44 -20.27 -21.95
N PHE A 273 1.92 -21.40 -22.42
CA PHE A 273 2.63 -22.27 -23.36
C PHE A 273 3.00 -21.55 -24.66
N LEU A 274 2.14 -20.64 -25.13
CA LEU A 274 2.37 -19.85 -26.33
C LEU A 274 3.18 -18.56 -26.09
N MET A 275 3.67 -18.32 -24.86
CA MET A 275 4.33 -17.07 -24.45
C MET A 275 3.42 -15.84 -24.37
N THR A 276 2.11 -16.04 -24.28
CA THR A 276 1.06 -15.00 -24.34
C THR A 276 0.14 -14.98 -23.11
N GLY A 277 -0.78 -14.02 -23.04
CA GLY A 277 -1.98 -14.09 -22.20
C GLY A 277 -1.85 -13.63 -20.76
N TYR A 278 -1.24 -12.46 -20.53
CA TYR A 278 -1.22 -11.76 -19.25
C TYR A 278 -2.52 -10.93 -19.00
N SER A 279 -3.60 -11.28 -19.71
CA SER A 279 -4.95 -10.68 -19.66
C SER A 279 -5.05 -9.15 -19.85
N HIS A 280 -4.00 -8.47 -20.34
CA HIS A 280 -4.07 -7.05 -20.72
C HIS A 280 -4.62 -6.84 -22.13
N VAL A 281 -5.24 -5.68 -22.34
CA VAL A 281 -5.89 -5.29 -23.61
C VAL A 281 -4.96 -5.21 -24.83
N TYR A 282 -3.64 -5.29 -24.63
CA TYR A 282 -2.64 -5.26 -25.69
C TYR A 282 -1.92 -6.60 -25.87
N ASP A 283 -2.16 -7.59 -25.01
CA ASP A 283 -1.50 -8.89 -25.11
C ASP A 283 -1.89 -9.59 -26.41
N PRO A 284 -0.98 -10.32 -27.07
CA PRO A 284 -1.29 -11.01 -28.32
C PRO A 284 -2.48 -11.97 -28.22
N PHE A 285 -2.65 -12.67 -27.09
CA PHE A 285 -3.81 -13.55 -26.88
C PHE A 285 -5.12 -12.77 -26.72
N TYR A 286 -5.08 -11.60 -26.05
CA TYR A 286 -6.24 -10.71 -25.96
C TYR A 286 -6.61 -10.16 -27.33
N LEU A 287 -5.63 -9.68 -28.09
CA LEU A 287 -5.86 -9.18 -29.45
C LEU A 287 -6.43 -10.27 -30.37
N TYR A 288 -5.95 -11.51 -30.24
CA TYR A 288 -6.48 -12.66 -30.98
C TYR A 288 -7.94 -12.94 -30.64
N THR A 289 -8.27 -13.07 -29.34
CA THR A 289 -9.64 -13.36 -28.88
C THR A 289 -10.65 -12.26 -29.21
N HIS A 290 -10.18 -11.05 -29.53
CA HIS A 290 -11.00 -9.90 -29.93
C HIS A 290 -10.88 -9.57 -31.43
N ASN A 291 -10.44 -10.51 -32.27
CA ASN A 291 -10.32 -10.37 -33.73
C ASN A 291 -9.42 -9.20 -34.21
N LYS A 292 -8.47 -8.78 -33.37
CA LYS A 292 -7.46 -7.74 -33.69
C LYS A 292 -6.09 -8.31 -34.06
N LEU A 293 -5.90 -9.63 -33.95
CA LEU A 293 -4.68 -10.32 -34.33
C LEU A 293 -5.01 -11.52 -35.22
N PRO A 294 -4.33 -11.71 -36.37
CA PRO A 294 -4.56 -12.86 -37.24
C PRO A 294 -4.32 -14.20 -36.53
N SER A 295 -5.20 -15.18 -36.77
CA SER A 295 -5.06 -16.55 -36.22
C SER A 295 -3.75 -17.23 -36.63
N LEU A 296 -3.21 -16.87 -37.80
CA LEU A 296 -1.90 -17.31 -38.30
C LEU A 296 -0.77 -17.10 -37.29
N VAL A 297 -0.82 -16.02 -36.49
CA VAL A 297 0.20 -15.74 -35.45
C VAL A 297 0.18 -16.82 -34.37
N ILE A 298 -1.02 -17.14 -33.88
CA ILE A 298 -1.23 -18.17 -32.85
C ILE A 298 -0.87 -19.56 -33.37
N TYR A 299 -1.29 -19.90 -34.59
CA TYR A 299 -0.92 -21.19 -35.21
C TYR A 299 0.59 -21.30 -35.47
N SER A 300 1.27 -20.19 -35.82
CA SER A 300 2.72 -20.16 -35.96
C SER A 300 3.43 -20.39 -34.63
N LEU A 301 2.98 -19.78 -33.54
CA LEU A 301 3.52 -20.01 -32.19
C LEU A 301 3.27 -21.45 -31.72
N LEU A 302 2.06 -21.97 -31.94
CA LEU A 302 1.69 -23.33 -31.56
C LEU A 302 2.52 -24.37 -32.33
N SER A 303 2.65 -24.21 -33.64
CA SER A 303 3.47 -25.10 -34.48
C SER A 303 4.94 -25.06 -34.08
N LEU A 304 5.53 -23.88 -33.85
CA LEU A 304 6.90 -23.78 -33.34
C LEU A 304 7.07 -24.50 -32.00
N SER A 305 6.12 -24.32 -31.08
CA SER A 305 6.19 -24.89 -29.74
C SER A 305 6.11 -26.42 -29.77
N ILE A 306 5.15 -26.98 -30.53
CA ILE A 306 4.98 -28.43 -30.69
C ILE A 306 6.19 -29.05 -31.40
N LEU A 307 6.61 -28.47 -32.53
CA LEU A 307 7.76 -28.98 -33.29
C LEU A 307 9.05 -28.94 -32.45
N SER A 308 9.23 -27.89 -31.63
CA SER A 308 10.38 -27.76 -30.75
C SER A 308 10.41 -28.82 -29.64
N LEU A 309 9.26 -29.21 -29.09
CA LEU A 309 9.15 -30.35 -28.17
C LEU A 309 9.49 -31.67 -28.86
N ILE A 310 8.97 -31.91 -30.06
CA ILE A 310 9.28 -33.12 -30.84
C ILE A 310 10.78 -33.21 -31.13
N ALA A 311 11.41 -32.10 -31.55
CA ALA A 311 12.84 -32.04 -31.79
C ALA A 311 13.68 -32.33 -30.55
N SER A 312 13.21 -31.92 -29.36
CA SER A 312 13.90 -32.18 -28.10
C SER A 312 14.03 -33.68 -27.80
N ILE A 313 13.00 -34.49 -28.14
CA ILE A 313 13.02 -35.95 -27.98
C ILE A 313 14.13 -36.56 -28.84
N PHE A 314 14.24 -36.12 -30.10
CA PHE A 314 15.32 -36.55 -30.98
C PHE A 314 16.71 -36.10 -30.50
N ALA A 315 16.81 -34.91 -29.92
CA ALA A 315 18.06 -34.38 -29.37
C ALA A 315 18.51 -35.11 -28.09
N ILE A 316 17.58 -35.59 -27.25
CA ILE A 316 17.88 -36.41 -26.07
C ILE A 316 18.58 -37.71 -26.46
N ASN A 317 18.17 -38.32 -27.58
CA ASN A 317 18.79 -39.55 -28.09
C ASN A 317 20.24 -39.34 -28.57
N LYS A 318 20.70 -38.09 -28.69
CA LYS A 318 22.09 -37.74 -29.04
C LYS A 318 22.89 -37.41 -27.78
N LYS A 319 23.89 -38.24 -27.47
CA LYS A 319 24.77 -38.08 -26.29
C LYS A 319 25.36 -36.67 -26.12
N GLU A 320 25.67 -35.95 -27.20
CA GLU A 320 26.28 -34.62 -27.13
C GLU A 320 25.31 -33.46 -26.82
N GLN A 321 24.04 -33.58 -27.19
CA GLN A 321 23.04 -32.50 -27.03
C GLN A 321 21.98 -32.82 -25.96
N ALA A 322 21.97 -34.04 -25.44
CA ALA A 322 21.01 -34.49 -24.44
C ALA A 322 20.93 -33.56 -23.22
N TYR A 323 22.06 -33.09 -22.70
CA TYR A 323 22.09 -32.21 -21.53
C TYR A 323 21.38 -30.87 -21.77
N LEU A 324 21.47 -30.31 -22.99
CA LEU A 324 20.78 -29.08 -23.34
C LEU A 324 19.28 -29.32 -23.48
N ALA A 325 18.87 -30.44 -24.10
CA ALA A 325 17.46 -30.79 -24.24
C ALA A 325 16.80 -30.98 -22.87
N VAL A 326 17.45 -31.72 -21.96
CA VAL A 326 16.98 -31.90 -20.57
C VAL A 326 16.91 -30.56 -19.83
N TYR A 327 17.91 -29.70 -19.98
CA TYR A 327 17.90 -28.36 -19.36
C TYR A 327 16.74 -27.50 -19.87
N SER A 328 16.55 -27.41 -21.18
CA SER A 328 15.49 -26.61 -21.78
C SER A 328 14.10 -27.12 -21.42
N LEU A 329 13.88 -28.44 -21.41
CA LEU A 329 12.59 -29.02 -20.99
C LEU A 329 12.32 -28.79 -19.50
N SER A 330 13.34 -28.93 -18.65
CA SER A 330 13.22 -28.66 -17.21
C SER A 330 12.85 -27.20 -16.95
N LEU A 331 13.52 -26.27 -17.64
CA LEU A 331 13.19 -24.84 -17.57
C LEU A 331 11.78 -24.55 -18.06
N LEU A 332 11.35 -25.17 -19.15
CA LEU A 332 10.01 -25.00 -19.69
C LEU A 332 8.95 -25.45 -18.68
N SER A 333 9.09 -26.65 -18.11
CA SER A 333 8.16 -27.18 -17.10
C SER A 333 8.08 -26.28 -15.87
N ILE A 334 9.23 -25.87 -15.33
CA ILE A 334 9.30 -25.02 -14.13
C ILE A 334 8.76 -23.61 -14.43
N GLY A 335 9.13 -23.03 -15.57
CA GLY A 335 8.65 -21.71 -16.00
C GLY A 335 7.13 -21.68 -16.18
N LEU A 336 6.55 -22.71 -16.80
CA LEU A 336 5.09 -22.84 -16.96
C LEU A 336 4.39 -22.99 -15.62
N PHE A 337 4.95 -23.78 -14.70
CA PHE A 337 4.43 -23.90 -13.33
C PHE A 337 4.41 -22.57 -12.60
N PHE A 338 5.50 -21.79 -12.65
CA PHE A 338 5.57 -20.52 -11.94
C PHE A 338 4.68 -19.43 -12.55
N VAL A 339 4.67 -19.28 -13.88
CA VAL A 339 3.96 -18.18 -14.54
C VAL A 339 2.45 -18.37 -14.53
N SER A 340 1.97 -19.62 -14.56
CA SER A 340 0.54 -19.91 -14.50
C SER A 340 -0.04 -19.78 -13.10
N ALA A 341 0.80 -19.71 -12.06
CA ALA A 341 0.39 -19.50 -10.67
C ALA A 341 -0.80 -20.39 -10.26
N LEU A 342 -1.90 -19.79 -9.76
CA LEU A 342 -3.11 -20.52 -9.39
C LEU A 342 -3.94 -21.02 -10.58
N ASN A 343 -3.64 -20.60 -11.80
CA ASN A 343 -4.25 -21.07 -13.05
C ASN A 343 -3.50 -22.28 -13.65
N GLY A 344 -2.44 -22.75 -12.99
CA GLY A 344 -1.63 -23.90 -13.40
C GLY A 344 -2.17 -25.26 -12.95
N PRO A 345 -1.49 -26.37 -13.31
CA PRO A 345 -1.94 -27.73 -12.97
C PRO A 345 -1.84 -28.09 -11.48
N PHE A 346 -0.98 -27.39 -10.71
CA PHE A 346 -0.73 -27.68 -9.30
C PHE A 346 -0.86 -26.42 -8.41
N PRO A 347 -2.06 -25.80 -8.32
CA PRO A 347 -2.25 -24.50 -7.67
C PRO A 347 -1.94 -24.53 -6.16
N GLN A 348 -2.24 -25.63 -5.48
CA GLN A 348 -1.98 -25.77 -4.03
C GLN A 348 -0.48 -25.86 -3.72
N LEU A 349 0.29 -26.58 -4.55
CA LEU A 349 1.74 -26.64 -4.42
C LEU A 349 2.37 -25.26 -4.66
N TRP A 350 1.90 -24.54 -5.70
CA TRP A 350 2.37 -23.20 -5.98
C TRP A 350 2.11 -22.25 -4.81
N LYS A 351 0.88 -22.26 -4.27
CA LYS A 351 0.50 -21.47 -3.10
C LYS A 351 1.36 -21.79 -1.88
N LEU A 352 1.60 -23.07 -1.62
CA LEU A 352 2.46 -23.52 -0.52
C LEU A 352 3.89 -22.98 -0.67
N LEU A 353 4.49 -23.12 -1.86
CA LEU A 353 5.84 -22.62 -2.12
C LEU A 353 5.91 -21.11 -1.95
N TYR A 354 4.96 -20.36 -2.51
CA TYR A 354 4.95 -18.90 -2.41
C TYR A 354 4.86 -18.41 -0.96
N LEU A 355 4.00 -19.05 -0.14
CA LEU A 355 3.81 -18.68 1.27
C LEU A 355 4.97 -19.12 2.17
N LYS A 356 5.65 -20.23 1.84
CA LYS A 356 6.71 -20.81 2.69
C LYS A 356 8.12 -20.37 2.31
N ILE A 357 8.33 -19.88 1.09
CA ILE A 357 9.65 -19.45 0.61
C ILE A 357 9.65 -17.92 0.46
N PRO A 358 10.21 -17.16 1.43
CA PRO A 358 10.14 -15.70 1.43
C PRO A 358 10.67 -15.03 0.16
N ILE A 359 11.71 -15.59 -0.48
CA ILE A 359 12.28 -14.99 -1.70
C ILE A 359 11.31 -15.01 -2.90
N LEU A 360 10.31 -15.91 -2.89
CA LEU A 360 9.30 -15.94 -3.96
C LEU A 360 8.39 -14.71 -3.92
N SER A 361 8.33 -13.99 -2.80
CA SER A 361 7.55 -12.74 -2.67
C SER A 361 8.01 -11.61 -3.61
N VAL A 362 9.25 -11.69 -4.11
CA VAL A 362 9.78 -10.76 -5.13
C VAL A 362 9.00 -10.91 -6.46
N PHE A 363 8.38 -12.06 -6.70
CA PHE A 363 7.50 -12.34 -7.83
C PHE A 363 6.04 -11.97 -7.56
N ARG A 364 5.80 -10.82 -6.91
CA ARG A 364 4.45 -10.26 -6.73
C ARG A 364 3.68 -10.11 -8.06
N GLU A 365 4.40 -9.91 -9.16
CA GLU A 365 3.88 -10.01 -10.53
C GLU A 365 4.45 -11.28 -11.19
N VAL A 366 3.61 -12.31 -11.30
CA VAL A 366 4.02 -13.66 -11.72
C VAL A 366 4.48 -13.70 -13.18
N TYR A 367 4.01 -12.78 -14.02
CA TYR A 367 4.39 -12.69 -15.44
C TYR A 367 5.87 -12.39 -15.67
N HIS A 368 6.62 -11.96 -14.64
CA HIS A 368 8.08 -11.87 -14.74
C HIS A 368 8.74 -13.22 -15.07
N SER A 369 8.19 -14.31 -14.56
CA SER A 369 8.71 -15.66 -14.78
C SER A 369 8.55 -16.14 -16.24
N MET A 370 7.80 -15.42 -17.07
CA MET A 370 7.64 -15.69 -18.51
C MET A 370 8.98 -15.69 -19.26
N PHE A 371 9.98 -14.94 -18.78
CA PHE A 371 11.34 -14.99 -19.33
C PHE A 371 11.93 -16.41 -19.33
N ILE A 372 11.67 -17.21 -18.28
CA ILE A 372 12.20 -18.59 -18.18
C ILE A 372 11.64 -19.44 -19.33
N VAL A 373 10.33 -19.31 -19.59
CA VAL A 373 9.64 -20.00 -20.67
C VAL A 373 10.20 -19.57 -22.03
N THR A 374 10.37 -18.27 -22.25
CA THR A 374 10.94 -17.75 -23.51
C THR A 374 12.38 -18.19 -23.74
N PHE A 375 13.21 -18.18 -22.70
CA PHE A 375 14.59 -18.64 -22.79
C PHE A 375 14.65 -20.14 -23.15
N ALA A 376 13.81 -20.96 -22.50
CA ALA A 376 13.69 -22.38 -22.79
C ALA A 376 13.26 -22.64 -24.24
N TYR A 377 12.18 -22.01 -24.71
CA TYR A 377 11.72 -22.17 -26.10
C TYR A 377 12.77 -21.76 -27.12
N THR A 378 13.53 -20.70 -26.86
CA THR A 378 14.57 -20.26 -27.81
C THR A 378 15.66 -21.32 -27.99
N LEU A 379 16.06 -22.00 -26.92
CA LEU A 379 17.00 -23.13 -27.01
C LEU A 379 16.38 -24.32 -27.77
N LEU A 380 15.11 -24.64 -27.52
CA LEU A 380 14.40 -25.72 -28.21
C LEU A 380 14.20 -25.43 -29.71
N VAL A 381 13.90 -24.18 -30.08
CA VAL A 381 13.85 -23.74 -31.49
C VAL A 381 15.22 -23.90 -32.16
N GLY A 382 16.31 -23.57 -31.45
CA GLY A 382 17.66 -23.85 -31.92
C GLY A 382 17.89 -25.33 -32.24
N MET A 383 17.43 -26.23 -31.37
CA MET A 383 17.51 -27.69 -31.58
C MET A 383 16.64 -28.15 -32.74
N LEU A 384 15.40 -27.66 -32.84
CA LEU A 384 14.50 -27.96 -33.95
C LEU A 384 15.17 -27.71 -35.30
N ILE A 385 15.76 -26.53 -35.45
CA ILE A 385 16.37 -26.12 -36.72
C ILE A 385 17.62 -26.93 -37.01
N GLU A 386 18.42 -27.23 -35.98
CA GLU A 386 19.62 -28.05 -36.11
C GLU A 386 19.27 -29.49 -36.56
N GLU A 387 18.21 -30.08 -35.99
CA GLU A 387 17.74 -31.42 -36.32
C GLU A 387 17.09 -31.50 -37.71
N LEU A 388 16.22 -30.55 -38.04
CA LEU A 388 15.60 -30.48 -39.37
C LEU A 388 16.65 -30.25 -40.46
N HIS A 389 17.65 -29.40 -40.21
CA HIS A 389 18.72 -29.14 -41.18
C HIS A 389 19.58 -30.37 -41.45
N LYS A 390 19.78 -31.23 -40.44
CA LYS A 390 20.56 -32.48 -40.56
C LYS A 390 19.79 -33.59 -41.29
N LYS A 391 18.47 -33.70 -41.07
CA LYS A 391 17.62 -34.74 -41.70
C LYS A 391 17.42 -34.55 -43.20
N LEU A 392 17.57 -33.32 -43.71
CA LEU A 392 17.43 -33.04 -45.14
C LEU A 392 18.74 -33.31 -45.89
N SER A 393 18.69 -34.05 -46.99
CA SER A 393 19.87 -34.39 -47.79
C SER A 393 20.17 -33.35 -48.90
N SER A 394 19.12 -32.83 -49.56
CA SER A 394 19.26 -31.92 -50.71
C SER A 394 19.46 -30.45 -50.31
N PRO A 395 20.36 -29.69 -50.98
CA PRO A 395 20.49 -28.24 -50.80
C PRO A 395 19.19 -27.47 -51.06
N ARG A 396 18.37 -27.89 -52.04
CA ARG A 396 17.07 -27.26 -52.34
C ARG A 396 16.11 -27.38 -51.16
N SER A 397 15.97 -28.58 -50.59
CA SER A 397 15.12 -28.82 -49.42
C SER A 397 15.60 -28.04 -48.19
N LYS A 398 16.92 -27.93 -47.99
CA LYS A 398 17.51 -27.12 -46.91
C LYS A 398 17.21 -25.63 -47.06
N ASN A 399 17.21 -25.10 -48.28
CA ASN A 399 16.85 -23.70 -48.54
C ASN A 399 15.34 -23.47 -48.35
N LEU A 400 14.49 -24.40 -48.81
CA LEU A 400 13.06 -24.35 -48.58
C LEU A 400 12.72 -24.36 -47.08
N LEU A 401 13.38 -25.21 -46.29
CA LEU A 401 13.25 -25.23 -44.83
C LEU A 401 13.58 -23.87 -44.21
N VAL A 402 14.64 -23.21 -44.66
CA VAL A 402 15.02 -21.87 -44.17
C VAL A 402 13.92 -20.85 -44.47
N VAL A 403 13.33 -20.89 -45.67
CA VAL A 403 12.21 -20.00 -46.05
C VAL A 403 10.98 -20.27 -45.19
N ILE A 404 10.61 -21.53 -44.98
CA ILE A 404 9.48 -21.92 -44.12
C ILE A 404 9.71 -21.45 -42.67
N LEU A 405 10.89 -21.70 -42.11
CA LEU A 405 11.23 -21.26 -40.75
C LEU A 405 11.22 -19.74 -40.60
N LEU A 406 11.75 -19.01 -41.61
CA LEU A 406 11.65 -17.56 -41.66
C LEU A 406 10.20 -17.12 -41.67
N PHE A 407 9.35 -17.70 -42.52
CA PHE A 407 7.93 -17.37 -42.58
C PHE A 407 7.22 -17.62 -41.25
N ILE A 408 7.45 -18.75 -40.59
CA ILE A 408 6.81 -19.09 -39.30
C ILE A 408 7.30 -18.15 -38.18
N ILE A 409 8.60 -17.87 -38.10
CA ILE A 409 9.15 -16.98 -37.06
C ILE A 409 8.71 -15.53 -37.30
N LEU A 410 8.69 -15.05 -38.54
CA LEU A 410 8.18 -13.71 -38.86
C LEU A 410 6.66 -13.61 -38.65
N SER A 411 5.89 -14.67 -38.97
CA SER A 411 4.44 -14.71 -38.72
C SER A 411 4.13 -14.71 -37.22
N SER A 412 4.87 -15.48 -36.41
CA SER A 412 4.73 -15.42 -34.94
C SER A 412 5.19 -14.08 -34.35
N GLY A 413 6.20 -13.45 -34.94
CA GLY A 413 6.69 -12.12 -34.61
C GLY A 413 5.90 -10.95 -35.21
N TYR A 414 4.82 -11.23 -35.95
CA TYR A 414 4.03 -10.22 -36.66
C TYR A 414 3.59 -9.05 -35.77
N PRO A 415 3.16 -9.24 -34.50
CA PRO A 415 2.80 -8.11 -33.63
C PRO A 415 3.91 -7.05 -33.54
N SER A 416 5.16 -7.46 -33.33
CA SER A 416 6.32 -6.54 -33.24
C SER A 416 6.71 -5.98 -34.61
N LEU A 417 6.66 -6.79 -35.67
CA LEU A 417 7.01 -6.37 -37.03
C LEU A 417 6.01 -5.34 -37.59
N ASN A 418 4.74 -5.46 -37.23
CA ASN A 418 3.69 -4.52 -37.62
C ASN A 418 3.62 -3.30 -36.68
N SER A 419 4.78 -2.68 -36.42
CA SER A 419 4.91 -1.52 -35.53
C SER A 419 4.19 -1.70 -34.18
N PHE A 420 4.44 -2.84 -33.52
CA PHE A 420 3.82 -3.20 -32.23
C PHE A 420 2.28 -3.13 -32.25
N MET A 421 1.63 -3.46 -33.38
CA MET A 421 0.18 -3.35 -33.57
C MET A 421 -0.38 -1.96 -33.21
N HIS A 422 0.42 -0.91 -33.41
CA HIS A 422 0.15 0.48 -33.02
C HIS A 422 -0.25 0.64 -31.55
N GLN A 423 0.29 -0.21 -30.67
CA GLN A 423 -0.04 -0.21 -29.24
C GLN A 423 0.77 0.80 -28.43
N LEU A 424 1.90 1.32 -28.94
CA LEU A 424 2.64 2.42 -28.31
C LEU A 424 2.01 3.77 -28.70
N ASN A 425 1.96 4.69 -27.73
CA ASN A 425 1.56 6.08 -27.95
C ASN A 425 2.76 6.94 -28.39
N VAL A 426 2.49 8.03 -29.10
CA VAL A 426 3.47 9.09 -29.40
C VAL A 426 2.92 10.40 -28.82
N LEU A 427 3.63 10.97 -27.86
CA LEU A 427 3.22 12.22 -27.20
C LEU A 427 4.07 13.38 -27.73
N ASN A 428 3.38 14.42 -28.22
CA ASN A 428 3.97 15.71 -28.49
C ASN A 428 3.45 16.71 -27.44
N TYR A 429 4.37 17.34 -26.71
CA TYR A 429 4.04 18.34 -25.70
C TYR A 429 3.67 19.67 -26.36
N GLY A 430 2.70 20.39 -25.80
CA GLY A 430 2.36 21.74 -26.27
C GLY A 430 3.47 22.73 -25.93
N ASN A 431 3.60 23.81 -26.72
CA ASN A 431 4.56 24.88 -26.44
C ASN A 431 4.40 25.44 -25.01
N SER A 432 3.15 25.57 -24.53
CA SER A 432 2.84 26.07 -23.19
C SER A 432 3.39 25.22 -22.05
N ASP A 433 3.38 23.88 -22.16
CA ASP A 433 3.97 23.00 -21.13
C ASP A 433 5.49 23.21 -21.02
N ILE A 434 6.14 23.42 -22.17
CA ILE A 434 7.58 23.67 -22.27
C ILE A 434 7.93 25.06 -21.71
N GLU A 435 7.12 26.07 -22.03
CA GLU A 435 7.27 27.44 -21.49
C GLU A 435 7.15 27.45 -19.96
N VAL A 436 6.14 26.77 -19.40
CA VAL A 436 5.96 26.64 -17.95
C VAL A 436 7.14 25.90 -17.31
N TYR A 437 7.62 24.81 -17.92
CA TYR A 437 8.82 24.12 -17.44
C TYR A 437 10.04 25.04 -17.40
N ASN A 438 10.29 25.79 -18.48
CA ASN A 438 11.43 26.70 -18.56
C ASN A 438 11.29 27.88 -17.59
N PHE A 439 10.08 28.43 -17.41
CA PHE A 439 9.79 29.46 -16.42
C PHE A 439 10.17 28.98 -15.01
N LEU A 440 9.63 27.83 -14.58
CA LEU A 440 9.92 27.28 -13.26
C LEU A 440 11.41 26.97 -13.09
N LYS A 441 12.06 26.41 -14.12
CA LYS A 441 13.49 26.09 -14.08
C LYS A 441 14.37 27.34 -13.91
N ASN A 442 14.01 28.45 -14.53
CA ASN A 442 14.80 29.68 -14.50
C ASN A 442 14.62 30.50 -13.22
N GLU A 443 13.58 30.26 -12.43
CA GLU A 443 13.45 30.90 -11.12
C GLU A 443 14.46 30.32 -10.12
N SER A 444 15.23 31.18 -9.46
CA SER A 444 16.27 30.80 -8.49
C SER A 444 15.74 30.27 -7.16
N GLY A 445 14.51 30.63 -6.77
CA GLY A 445 13.91 30.26 -5.49
C GLY A 445 13.66 28.76 -5.32
N ILE A 446 13.76 28.26 -4.08
CA ILE A 446 13.43 26.89 -3.71
C ILE A 446 12.01 26.86 -3.13
N TYR A 447 11.08 26.23 -3.85
CA TYR A 447 9.67 26.12 -3.48
C TYR A 447 9.01 24.91 -4.16
N ARG A 448 7.83 24.52 -3.69
CA ARG A 448 6.97 23.48 -4.27
C ARG A 448 5.97 24.04 -5.27
N VAL A 449 5.51 23.16 -6.15
CA VAL A 449 4.39 23.42 -7.07
C VAL A 449 3.34 22.33 -6.99
N VAL A 450 2.10 22.65 -7.34
CA VAL A 450 0.99 21.70 -7.47
C VAL A 450 0.49 21.72 -8.91
N TYR A 451 0.38 20.56 -9.57
CA TYR A 451 -0.23 20.47 -10.90
C TYR A 451 -1.72 20.09 -10.79
N VAL A 452 -2.59 20.70 -11.58
CA VAL A 452 -4.02 20.35 -11.68
C VAL A 452 -4.33 20.02 -13.15
N PRO A 453 -4.66 18.77 -13.50
CA PRO A 453 -4.86 17.63 -12.60
C PRO A 453 -3.52 17.06 -12.12
N SER A 454 -3.54 16.48 -10.92
CA SER A 454 -2.36 15.91 -10.25
C SER A 454 -2.31 14.38 -10.27
N LEU A 455 -3.45 13.71 -10.39
CA LEU A 455 -3.55 12.25 -10.23
C LEU A 455 -3.42 11.53 -11.57
N SER A 456 -2.49 10.58 -11.65
CA SER A 456 -2.28 9.69 -12.78
C SER A 456 -3.25 8.51 -12.79
N PRO A 457 -3.55 7.91 -13.96
CA PRO A 457 -2.98 8.25 -15.27
C PRO A 457 -3.51 9.58 -15.81
N ILE A 458 -2.69 10.42 -16.42
CA ILE A 458 -3.12 11.69 -17.05
C ILE A 458 -3.17 11.50 -18.56
N ARG A 459 -4.28 11.91 -19.19
CA ARG A 459 -4.45 11.96 -20.65
C ARG A 459 -4.26 13.40 -21.14
N TYR A 460 -3.39 13.55 -22.14
CA TYR A 460 -3.21 14.79 -22.91
C TYR A 460 -4.16 14.81 -24.13
N PRO A 461 -4.57 15.98 -24.64
CA PRO A 461 -5.47 16.09 -25.80
C PRO A 461 -4.99 15.37 -27.06
N THR A 462 -3.68 15.30 -27.25
CA THR A 462 -3.03 14.74 -28.44
C THR A 462 -3.02 13.21 -28.48
N ILE A 463 -3.45 12.54 -27.40
CA ILE A 463 -3.36 11.09 -27.26
C ILE A 463 -4.61 10.50 -26.60
N ASN A 464 -4.98 9.28 -27.01
CA ASN A 464 -6.22 8.65 -26.57
C ASN A 464 -6.14 7.91 -25.22
N ARG A 465 -4.95 7.70 -24.65
CA ARG A 465 -4.77 6.91 -23.41
C ARG A 465 -3.91 7.68 -22.41
N GLY A 466 -4.26 7.58 -21.13
CA GLY A 466 -3.48 8.19 -20.04
C GLY A 466 -2.25 7.38 -19.64
N SER A 467 -1.26 8.06 -19.07
CA SER A 467 -0.05 7.45 -18.49
C SER A 467 0.49 8.33 -17.37
N VAL A 468 1.66 7.98 -16.83
CA VAL A 468 2.39 8.79 -15.87
C VAL A 468 2.78 10.10 -16.53
N ASP A 469 2.42 11.22 -15.93
CA ASP A 469 2.74 12.53 -16.47
C ASP A 469 4.20 12.89 -16.17
N LEU A 470 4.99 13.04 -17.23
CA LEU A 470 6.43 13.31 -17.11
C LEU A 470 6.72 14.77 -16.74
N MET A 471 5.78 15.71 -16.98
CA MET A 471 5.91 17.09 -16.51
C MET A 471 5.76 17.21 -14.99
N ILE A 472 4.96 16.33 -14.39
CA ILE A 472 4.88 16.19 -12.93
C ILE A 472 6.09 15.37 -12.43
N LYS A 473 6.37 14.22 -13.04
CA LYS A 473 7.42 13.28 -12.58
C LYS A 473 8.81 13.90 -12.54
N TYR A 474 9.14 14.73 -13.54
CA TYR A 474 10.41 15.44 -13.66
C TYR A 474 10.16 16.94 -13.71
N SER A 475 9.36 17.43 -12.76
CA SER A 475 9.18 18.86 -12.56
C SER A 475 10.49 19.50 -12.07
N PRO A 476 10.88 20.69 -12.55
CA PRO A 476 12.10 21.36 -12.10
C PRO A 476 11.98 21.88 -10.65
N LYS A 477 10.76 21.87 -10.08
CA LYS A 477 10.47 22.20 -8.70
C LYS A 477 9.84 20.99 -8.00
N PRO A 478 10.12 20.78 -6.70
CA PRO A 478 9.43 19.77 -5.89
C PRO A 478 7.90 19.83 -6.07
N THR A 479 7.24 18.67 -6.18
CA THR A 479 5.79 18.57 -6.39
C THR A 479 5.22 17.41 -5.56
N PHE A 480 3.94 17.13 -5.74
CA PHE A 480 3.22 16.08 -5.04
C PHE A 480 3.19 14.78 -5.85
N PRO A 481 3.07 13.61 -5.18
CA PRO A 481 3.00 12.33 -5.87
C PRO A 481 1.75 12.27 -6.74
N GLN A 482 1.90 11.80 -7.99
CA GLN A 482 0.78 11.62 -8.91
C GLN A 482 0.06 10.27 -8.76
N HIS A 483 0.53 9.40 -7.86
CA HIS A 483 -0.10 8.11 -7.56
C HIS A 483 -0.67 8.16 -6.15
N VAL A 484 -1.85 7.57 -5.96
CA VAL A 484 -2.52 7.54 -4.66
C VAL A 484 -2.24 6.23 -3.94
N THR A 485 -1.68 6.32 -2.73
CA THR A 485 -1.52 5.22 -1.76
C THR A 485 -1.74 5.76 -0.32
N ARG A 486 -2.28 4.99 0.64
CA ARG A 486 -2.52 5.48 2.03
C ARG A 486 -1.26 5.78 2.87
N VAL A 487 -0.06 5.72 2.28
CA VAL A 487 1.18 5.64 3.07
C VAL A 487 1.79 7.02 3.37
N PHE A 488 1.51 8.06 2.57
CA PHE A 488 2.23 9.34 2.68
C PHE A 488 1.31 10.55 2.92
N PRO A 489 1.53 11.34 3.99
CA PRO A 489 0.69 12.49 4.32
C PRO A 489 0.56 13.56 3.21
N SER A 490 1.60 13.76 2.39
CA SER A 490 1.54 14.68 1.24
C SER A 490 0.55 14.22 0.16
N GLU A 491 0.37 12.91 -0.03
CA GLU A 491 -0.67 12.37 -0.95
C GLU A 491 -2.06 12.65 -0.43
N GLY A 492 -2.22 12.66 0.89
CA GLY A 492 -3.46 13.01 1.57
C GLY A 492 -3.86 14.47 1.36
N ILE A 493 -2.92 15.42 1.54
CA ILE A 493 -3.16 16.85 1.24
C ILE A 493 -3.63 17.03 -0.21
N LEU A 494 -2.97 16.36 -1.15
CA LEU A 494 -3.33 16.46 -2.56
C LEU A 494 -4.74 15.92 -2.84
N GLN A 495 -5.12 14.80 -2.23
CA GLN A 495 -6.47 14.25 -2.35
C GLN A 495 -7.52 15.15 -1.72
N TYR A 496 -7.22 15.71 -0.54
CA TYR A 496 -8.10 16.66 0.12
C TYR A 496 -8.29 17.93 -0.70
N TYR A 497 -7.19 18.48 -1.24
CA TYR A 497 -7.25 19.59 -2.18
C TYR A 497 -8.12 19.28 -3.41
N VAL A 498 -8.02 18.05 -3.94
CA VAL A 498 -8.91 17.60 -5.04
C VAL A 498 -10.37 17.64 -4.61
N LEU A 499 -10.72 17.02 -3.48
CA LEU A 499 -12.08 16.99 -2.94
C LEU A 499 -12.64 18.39 -2.68
N THR A 500 -11.94 19.21 -1.90
CA THR A 500 -12.40 20.55 -1.51
C THR A 500 -12.59 21.46 -2.70
N SER A 501 -11.72 21.41 -3.72
CA SER A 501 -11.86 22.22 -4.93
C SER A 501 -13.16 21.98 -5.72
N ILE A 502 -13.87 20.89 -5.41
CA ILE A 502 -15.08 20.44 -6.08
C ILE A 502 -16.30 20.63 -5.18
N GLU A 503 -16.25 20.14 -3.95
CA GLU A 503 -17.42 20.11 -3.05
C GLU A 503 -17.59 21.39 -2.25
N HIS A 504 -16.47 22.03 -1.90
CA HIS A 504 -16.42 23.22 -1.05
C HIS A 504 -15.46 24.25 -1.64
N PRO A 505 -15.69 24.72 -2.89
CA PRO A 505 -14.79 25.66 -3.56
C PRO A 505 -14.59 26.95 -2.76
N GLU A 506 -15.53 27.32 -1.89
CA GLU A 506 -15.42 28.42 -0.93
C GLU A 506 -14.28 28.24 0.09
N ARG A 507 -13.90 27.00 0.45
CA ARG A 507 -12.86 26.67 1.44
C ARG A 507 -11.47 26.45 0.85
N ILE A 508 -11.29 26.67 -0.45
CA ILE A 508 -10.03 26.37 -1.13
C ILE A 508 -8.87 27.26 -0.65
N GLU A 509 -9.18 28.48 -0.18
CA GLU A 509 -8.21 29.44 0.36
C GLU A 509 -7.52 28.93 1.63
N ASN A 510 -8.27 28.31 2.53
CA ASN A 510 -7.73 27.69 3.74
C ASN A 510 -6.71 26.59 3.38
N ILE A 511 -6.93 25.88 2.26
CA ILE A 511 -5.96 24.91 1.75
C ILE A 511 -4.78 25.60 1.06
N HIS A 512 -4.99 26.72 0.37
CA HIS A 512 -3.89 27.51 -0.17
C HIS A 512 -2.96 28.01 0.93
N GLU A 513 -3.49 28.43 2.09
CA GLU A 513 -2.67 28.82 3.25
C GLU A 513 -1.84 27.63 3.76
N LEU A 514 -2.44 26.44 3.87
CA LEU A 514 -1.70 25.22 4.22
C LEU A 514 -0.60 24.89 3.20
N LEU A 515 -0.92 24.95 1.90
CA LEU A 515 0.03 24.73 0.82
C LEU A 515 1.18 25.76 0.91
N GLY A 516 0.87 27.01 1.22
CA GLY A 516 1.84 28.08 1.47
C GLY A 516 2.78 27.77 2.64
N LYS A 517 2.25 27.24 3.75
CA LYS A 517 3.03 26.81 4.93
C LYS A 517 4.00 25.67 4.64
N ILE A 518 3.74 24.85 3.62
CA ILE A 518 4.64 23.79 3.13
C ILE A 518 5.41 24.22 1.87
N SER A 519 5.59 25.53 1.70
CA SER A 519 6.40 26.17 0.68
C SER A 519 5.91 25.97 -0.76
N VAL A 520 4.62 25.71 -0.99
CA VAL A 520 4.05 25.75 -2.34
C VAL A 520 3.91 27.21 -2.76
N LYS A 521 4.45 27.57 -3.93
CA LYS A 521 4.38 28.93 -4.50
C LYS A 521 3.40 29.04 -5.67
N TYR A 522 3.29 27.98 -6.48
CA TYR A 522 2.45 27.97 -7.68
C TYR A 522 1.53 26.75 -7.77
N ILE A 523 0.30 27.01 -8.18
CA ILE A 523 -0.67 26.01 -8.62
C ILE A 523 -0.80 26.11 -10.15
N ILE A 524 -0.48 25.03 -10.87
CA ILE A 524 -0.38 24.97 -12.33
C ILE A 524 -1.65 24.31 -12.89
N CYS A 525 -2.55 25.13 -13.40
CA CYS A 525 -3.84 24.72 -13.96
C CYS A 525 -3.73 24.37 -15.45
N ARG A 526 -3.98 23.09 -15.79
CA ARG A 526 -3.90 22.54 -17.15
C ARG A 526 -5.27 22.01 -17.61
N PRO A 527 -6.23 22.89 -17.94
CA PRO A 527 -7.63 22.53 -18.21
C PRO A 527 -7.81 21.49 -19.33
N ASN A 528 -6.89 21.43 -20.28
CA ASN A 528 -6.93 20.51 -21.41
C ASN A 528 -6.48 19.08 -21.06
N CYS A 529 -5.83 18.87 -19.91
CA CYS A 529 -5.42 17.54 -19.44
C CYS A 529 -6.54 16.91 -18.61
N THR A 530 -6.76 15.60 -18.73
CA THR A 530 -7.78 14.88 -17.94
C THR A 530 -7.12 13.80 -17.09
N SER A 531 -7.42 13.78 -15.79
CA SER A 531 -7.06 12.63 -14.96
C SER A 531 -7.97 11.45 -15.31
N TYR A 532 -7.37 10.34 -15.70
CA TYR A 532 -8.01 9.05 -15.93
C TYR A 532 -8.02 8.17 -14.68
N TYR A 533 -7.37 8.60 -13.59
CA TYR A 533 -7.49 7.98 -12.26
C TYR A 533 -8.91 7.48 -11.95
N PRO A 534 -9.99 8.24 -12.25
CA PRO A 534 -11.35 7.83 -11.93
C PRO A 534 -11.76 6.50 -12.57
N TYR A 535 -11.28 6.21 -13.79
CA TYR A 535 -11.60 4.98 -14.54
C TYR A 535 -10.86 3.74 -14.02
N TYR A 536 -9.79 3.93 -13.26
CA TYR A 536 -8.97 2.86 -12.71
C TYR A 536 -9.32 2.53 -11.25
N VAL A 537 -10.20 3.32 -10.64
CA VAL A 537 -10.76 3.03 -9.31
C VAL A 537 -12.07 2.23 -9.47
N PRO A 538 -12.27 1.11 -8.74
CA PRO A 538 -13.49 0.29 -8.80
C PRO A 538 -14.81 1.06 -8.58
N MET A 539 -14.73 2.26 -8.00
CA MET A 539 -15.84 3.17 -7.71
C MET A 539 -16.72 3.48 -8.93
N LEU A 540 -16.15 3.61 -10.13
CA LEU A 540 -16.92 3.96 -11.33
C LEU A 540 -17.93 2.85 -11.70
N ARG A 541 -17.53 1.57 -11.57
CA ARG A 541 -18.43 0.41 -11.73
C ARG A 541 -19.47 0.34 -10.62
N TYR A 542 -19.11 0.75 -9.40
CA TYR A 542 -20.03 0.80 -8.28
C TYR A 542 -21.11 1.86 -8.48
N LEU A 543 -20.73 3.09 -8.83
CA LEU A 543 -21.64 4.23 -8.99
C LEU A 543 -22.65 3.98 -10.11
N GLN A 544 -22.19 3.42 -11.23
CA GLN A 544 -23.09 2.97 -12.30
C GLN A 544 -24.10 1.92 -11.80
N LYS A 545 -23.68 1.01 -10.92
CA LYS A 545 -24.51 -0.06 -10.37
C LYS A 545 -25.48 0.41 -9.27
N VAL A 546 -25.14 1.41 -8.48
CA VAL A 546 -26.02 1.94 -7.41
C VAL A 546 -26.92 3.05 -7.90
N TYR A 547 -26.35 4.04 -8.59
CA TYR A 547 -27.04 5.28 -8.92
C TYR A 547 -27.49 5.35 -10.38
N GLY A 548 -27.24 4.30 -11.18
CA GLY A 548 -27.56 4.27 -12.61
C GLY A 548 -26.79 5.28 -13.46
N SER A 549 -25.89 6.06 -12.87
CA SER A 549 -25.21 7.19 -13.51
C SER A 549 -23.80 7.39 -12.96
N THR A 550 -22.89 7.70 -13.86
CA THR A 550 -21.49 8.08 -13.59
C THR A 550 -21.25 9.58 -13.80
N ILE A 551 -22.31 10.35 -14.10
CA ILE A 551 -22.23 11.78 -14.45
C ILE A 551 -21.65 12.61 -13.30
N LEU A 552 -22.09 12.34 -12.07
CA LEU A 552 -21.60 13.05 -10.87
C LEU A 552 -20.08 12.89 -10.73
N TYR A 553 -19.61 11.65 -10.92
CA TYR A 553 -18.20 11.27 -10.84
C TYR A 553 -17.37 11.88 -11.98
N HIS A 554 -17.91 11.96 -13.19
CA HIS A 554 -17.26 12.66 -14.31
C HIS A 554 -17.17 14.18 -14.10
N ARG A 555 -18.16 14.81 -13.46
CA ARG A 555 -18.09 16.23 -13.09
C ARG A 555 -17.01 16.50 -12.05
N TRP A 556 -16.86 15.64 -11.04
CA TRP A 556 -15.85 15.80 -10.00
C TRP A 556 -14.42 15.84 -10.56
N PHE A 557 -14.11 14.97 -11.51
CA PHE A 557 -12.78 14.95 -12.13
C PHE A 557 -12.67 15.81 -13.39
N ASN A 558 -13.61 16.74 -13.60
CA ASN A 558 -13.52 17.72 -14.68
C ASN A 558 -12.45 18.77 -14.34
N THR A 559 -11.29 18.65 -14.99
CA THR A 559 -10.16 19.55 -14.80
C THR A 559 -10.50 21.01 -15.13
N SER A 560 -11.28 21.28 -16.18
CA SER A 560 -11.59 22.65 -16.60
C SER A 560 -12.36 23.38 -15.50
N LEU A 561 -13.44 22.77 -15.00
CA LEU A 561 -14.25 23.32 -13.92
C LEU A 561 -13.40 23.62 -12.67
N ARG A 562 -12.49 22.70 -12.31
CA ARG A 562 -11.58 22.90 -11.18
C ARG A 562 -10.61 24.05 -11.40
N CYS A 563 -10.03 24.16 -12.60
CA CYS A 563 -9.15 25.27 -12.92
C CYS A 563 -9.90 26.60 -12.85
N ASP A 564 -11.17 26.65 -13.28
CA ASP A 564 -11.98 27.86 -13.23
C ASP A 564 -12.29 28.29 -11.79
N ASN A 565 -12.60 27.33 -10.88
CA ASN A 565 -12.76 27.62 -9.45
C ASN A 565 -11.48 28.19 -8.80
N ILE A 566 -10.29 27.77 -9.24
CA ILE A 566 -9.00 28.19 -8.68
C ILE A 566 -8.56 29.56 -9.24
N LYS A 567 -8.82 29.84 -10.52
CA LYS A 567 -8.34 31.04 -11.23
C LYS A 567 -8.79 32.36 -10.58
N HIS A 568 -9.96 32.42 -9.94
CA HIS A 568 -10.51 33.67 -9.42
C HIS A 568 -9.88 34.16 -8.10
N ARG A 569 -8.86 33.46 -7.56
CA ARG A 569 -8.46 33.58 -6.14
C ARG A 569 -6.95 33.75 -5.90
N GLY A 570 -6.21 34.37 -6.84
CA GLY A 570 -4.77 34.68 -6.71
C GLY A 570 -4.19 35.43 -7.91
N GLN A 571 -2.92 35.85 -7.85
CA GLN A 571 -2.23 36.49 -8.99
C GLN A 571 -1.96 35.44 -10.10
N ILE A 572 -2.39 35.72 -11.33
CA ILE A 572 -2.36 34.77 -12.45
C ILE A 572 -1.27 35.13 -13.45
N LEU A 573 -0.41 34.17 -13.75
CA LEU A 573 0.47 34.20 -14.92
C LEU A 573 -0.11 33.28 -16.01
N ASN A 574 -0.33 33.82 -17.21
CA ASN A 574 -0.97 33.07 -18.31
C ASN A 574 0.06 32.63 -19.35
N PHE A 575 0.04 31.32 -19.67
CA PHE A 575 0.84 30.69 -20.72
C PHE A 575 -0.11 29.90 -21.63
N ASN A 576 -0.66 30.55 -22.66
CA ASN A 576 -1.57 29.97 -23.67
C ASN A 576 -2.23 28.63 -23.28
N ASN A 577 -3.43 28.67 -22.70
CA ASN A 577 -4.19 27.51 -22.17
C ASN A 577 -3.68 26.86 -20.87
N ILE A 578 -2.59 27.35 -20.26
CA ILE A 578 -2.13 26.97 -18.91
C ILE A 578 -2.04 28.23 -18.04
N ASN A 579 -2.57 28.16 -16.84
CA ASN A 579 -2.57 29.27 -15.88
C ASN A 579 -1.79 28.89 -14.63
N LEU A 580 -0.91 29.77 -14.16
CA LEU A 580 -0.21 29.63 -12.89
C LEU A 580 -0.86 30.58 -11.88
N VAL A 581 -1.38 30.02 -10.79
CA VAL A 581 -1.91 30.79 -9.66
C VAL A 581 -0.83 30.86 -8.60
N GLN A 582 -0.36 32.07 -8.31
CA GLN A 582 0.61 32.33 -7.26
C GLN A 582 -0.08 32.40 -5.89
N ILE A 583 0.53 31.77 -4.88
CA ILE A 583 0.08 31.80 -3.49
C ILE A 583 1.22 32.28 -2.58
N ASP A 584 0.88 32.89 -1.44
CA ASP A 584 1.85 33.32 -0.45
C ASP A 584 2.48 32.11 0.24
N ASN A 585 3.80 32.01 0.20
CA ASN A 585 4.52 30.81 0.63
C ASN A 585 5.57 31.10 1.70
N SER A 586 5.71 30.16 2.63
CA SER A 586 6.82 30.17 3.60
C SER A 586 8.13 29.75 2.93
N PRO A 587 9.30 30.24 3.42
CA PRO A 587 10.61 29.74 3.00
C PRO A 587 10.72 28.22 3.16
N PHE A 588 11.52 27.58 2.30
CA PHE A 588 11.68 26.12 2.30
C PHE A 588 12.35 25.59 3.58
N ILE A 589 13.15 26.44 4.23
CA ILE A 589 13.72 26.23 5.56
C ILE A 589 13.41 27.47 6.36
N ASN A 590 12.77 27.31 7.52
CA ASN A 590 12.39 28.43 8.37
C ASN A 590 12.63 28.12 9.85
N VAL A 591 12.68 29.17 10.67
CA VAL A 591 12.71 29.08 12.13
C VAL A 591 11.44 29.73 12.67
N GLY A 592 10.82 29.09 13.67
CA GLY A 592 9.74 29.71 14.43
C GLY A 592 8.35 29.59 13.81
N GLY A 593 7.35 29.85 14.64
CA GLY A 593 5.94 29.48 14.49
C GLY A 593 5.64 28.26 15.35
N THR A 594 4.68 28.35 16.28
CA THR A 594 4.15 27.19 17.02
C THR A 594 3.76 26.13 16.01
N PRO A 595 4.54 25.06 15.84
CA PRO A 595 4.25 24.10 14.80
C PRO A 595 2.94 23.41 15.21
N LEU A 596 1.94 23.46 14.32
CA LEU A 596 0.84 22.52 14.37
C LEU A 596 1.46 21.14 14.15
N VAL A 597 1.81 20.48 15.24
CA VAL A 597 2.33 19.12 15.25
C VAL A 597 1.10 18.22 15.25
N PHE A 598 0.64 17.87 14.05
CA PHE A 598 -0.38 16.83 13.89
C PHE A 598 0.28 15.47 14.10
N SER A 599 -0.36 14.60 14.89
CA SER A 599 0.12 13.24 15.13
C SER A 599 -0.24 12.29 13.99
N SER A 600 -1.25 12.65 13.18
CA SER A 600 -1.73 11.87 12.04
C SER A 600 -2.23 12.75 10.89
N PHE A 601 -2.51 12.12 9.74
CA PHE A 601 -3.16 12.78 8.61
C PHE A 601 -4.65 13.10 8.90
N ASP A 602 -5.32 12.31 9.73
CA ASP A 602 -6.70 12.57 10.14
C ASP A 602 -6.78 13.82 11.03
N ASP A 603 -5.80 13.99 11.92
CA ASP A 603 -5.62 15.21 12.73
C ASP A 603 -5.44 16.47 11.87
N LEU A 604 -4.70 16.35 10.75
CA LEU A 604 -4.51 17.42 9.78
C LEU A 604 -5.83 17.75 9.09
N LEU A 605 -6.63 16.76 8.67
CA LEU A 605 -7.94 17.00 8.05
C LEU A 605 -8.94 17.66 9.00
N SER A 606 -8.88 17.30 10.29
CA SER A 606 -9.65 17.97 11.34
C SER A 606 -9.15 19.41 11.54
N GLY A 607 -7.84 19.63 11.65
CA GLY A 607 -7.23 20.94 11.89
C GLY A 607 -7.33 21.93 10.73
N VAL A 608 -7.32 21.46 9.48
CA VAL A 608 -7.41 22.31 8.27
C VAL A 608 -8.77 22.99 8.13
N ARG A 609 -9.83 22.45 8.76
CA ARG A 609 -11.15 23.09 8.82
C ARG A 609 -11.17 24.34 9.71
N TYR A 610 -10.13 24.58 10.52
CA TYR A 610 -10.01 25.70 11.47
C TYR A 610 -8.97 26.74 11.07
N LEU A 611 -8.48 26.69 9.83
CA LEU A 611 -7.57 27.71 9.28
C LEU A 611 -8.29 29.02 8.94
N ASP A 612 -9.28 29.43 9.73
CA ASP A 612 -9.85 30.78 9.70
C ASP A 612 -9.45 31.49 11.00
N ASN A 613 -8.61 32.52 10.84
CA ASN A 613 -8.13 33.52 11.80
C ASN A 613 -7.91 33.07 13.28
N ASN A 614 -6.62 33.02 13.66
CA ASN A 614 -6.06 33.12 15.03
C ASN A 614 -5.84 31.88 15.92
N PHE A 615 -6.04 30.63 15.49
CA PHE A 615 -5.82 29.48 16.41
C PHE A 615 -4.89 28.37 15.88
N ALA A 616 -3.95 27.96 16.74
CA ALA A 616 -3.10 26.79 16.58
C ALA A 616 -3.64 25.62 17.41
N ILE A 617 -4.18 24.57 16.76
CA ILE A 617 -4.57 23.31 17.41
C ILE A 617 -3.34 22.39 17.53
N ILE A 618 -2.68 22.39 18.68
CA ILE A 618 -1.63 21.42 19.02
C ILE A 618 -2.30 20.13 19.49
N LEU A 619 -2.32 19.09 18.64
CA LEU A 619 -2.71 17.74 19.07
C LEU A 619 -1.54 17.07 19.79
N ASN A 620 -1.54 17.25 21.11
CA ASN A 620 -0.82 16.51 22.17
C ASN A 620 0.61 16.02 21.83
N VAL A 621 1.60 16.88 22.10
CA VAL A 621 3.04 16.60 21.93
C VAL A 621 3.66 15.92 23.16
N HIS A 622 2.97 15.81 24.30
CA HIS A 622 3.59 15.37 25.56
C HIS A 622 3.60 13.86 25.85
N LEU A 623 3.43 13.00 24.83
CA LEU A 623 3.76 11.57 24.93
C LEU A 623 4.97 11.15 24.08
N ARG A 624 5.69 12.11 23.45
CA ARG A 624 6.82 11.81 22.54
C ARG A 624 8.20 11.67 23.21
N GLU A 625 8.35 11.99 24.49
CA GLU A 625 9.66 11.96 25.16
C GLU A 625 10.12 10.57 25.65
N PHE A 626 9.41 9.49 25.32
CA PHE A 626 9.91 8.13 25.53
C PHE A 626 10.27 7.48 24.18
N PRO A 627 11.54 7.06 23.96
CA PRO A 627 12.05 6.58 22.66
C PRO A 627 11.48 5.23 22.18
N LEU A 628 10.29 4.82 22.64
CA LEU A 628 9.67 3.53 22.33
C LEU A 628 8.21 3.61 21.84
N ILE A 629 7.62 4.80 21.65
CA ILE A 629 6.19 4.93 21.31
C ILE A 629 6.00 5.79 20.06
N ASN A 630 5.78 5.15 18.90
CA ASN A 630 5.34 5.79 17.66
C ASN A 630 3.83 5.53 17.44
N ASN A 631 3.08 6.60 17.13
CA ASN A 631 1.72 6.65 16.53
C ASN A 631 0.49 6.17 17.31
N ILE A 632 -0.39 7.09 17.74
CA ILE A 632 -1.85 6.87 17.87
C ILE A 632 -2.61 8.20 17.67
N SER A 633 -3.55 8.24 16.72
CA SER A 633 -4.65 9.23 16.64
C SER A 633 -5.87 8.76 17.45
N ASN A 634 -6.60 9.68 18.08
CA ASN A 634 -7.65 9.39 19.06
C ASN A 634 -9.09 9.27 18.47
N THR A 635 -9.28 9.29 17.15
CA THR A 635 -10.63 9.43 16.57
C THR A 635 -11.21 8.11 16.06
N PHE A 636 -12.29 7.63 16.69
CA PHE A 636 -13.16 6.58 16.13
C PHE A 636 -14.54 7.19 15.83
N VAL A 637 -14.92 7.28 14.55
CA VAL A 637 -16.27 7.68 14.15
C VAL A 637 -17.17 6.44 14.11
N PHE A 638 -18.08 6.31 15.08
CA PHE A 638 -19.15 5.34 15.04
C PHE A 638 -20.43 6.02 14.56
N THR A 639 -21.03 5.53 13.46
CA THR A 639 -22.41 5.87 13.09
C THR A 639 -23.39 4.97 13.85
N ASN A 640 -24.57 5.50 14.19
CA ASN A 640 -25.62 4.79 14.95
C ASN A 640 -26.34 3.66 14.15
N GLU A 641 -25.77 3.20 13.04
CA GLU A 641 -26.35 2.20 12.13
C GLU A 641 -25.66 0.82 12.32
N PRO A 642 -26.39 -0.29 12.56
CA PRO A 642 -25.82 -1.58 12.98
C PRO A 642 -25.35 -2.50 11.83
N LEU A 643 -25.02 -1.97 10.64
CA LEU A 643 -24.97 -2.74 9.39
C LEU A 643 -23.58 -3.26 8.93
N TYR A 644 -22.57 -3.33 9.81
CA TYR A 644 -21.19 -3.60 9.38
C TYR A 644 -20.54 -4.83 10.04
N ASP A 645 -19.86 -5.66 9.24
CA ASP A 645 -19.02 -6.79 9.67
C ASP A 645 -17.54 -6.38 9.75
N LEU A 646 -16.82 -6.92 10.74
CA LEU A 646 -15.46 -6.54 11.11
C LEU A 646 -14.45 -7.60 10.63
N TYR A 647 -13.56 -7.23 9.70
CA TYR A 647 -12.46 -8.07 9.21
C TYR A 647 -11.11 -7.49 9.62
N LEU A 648 -10.21 -8.32 10.16
CA LEU A 648 -8.80 -7.96 10.37
C LEU A 648 -8.00 -8.37 9.13
N MET A 649 -7.34 -7.42 8.47
CA MET A 649 -6.32 -7.73 7.46
C MET A 649 -4.99 -7.09 7.82
N ASP A 650 -3.96 -7.91 7.84
CA ASP A 650 -2.56 -7.49 8.00
C ASP A 650 -2.10 -6.80 6.71
N SER A 651 -1.72 -5.53 6.80
CA SER A 651 -1.17 -4.78 5.66
C SER A 651 0.13 -4.08 6.04
N TYR A 652 0.86 -3.61 5.02
CA TYR A 652 2.32 -3.42 4.98
C TYR A 652 2.98 -2.59 6.08
N LEU A 653 2.23 -1.88 6.91
CA LEU A 653 2.74 -1.07 8.03
C LEU A 653 1.79 -1.08 9.26
N SER A 654 0.70 -1.86 9.24
CA SER A 654 -0.33 -1.89 10.29
C SER A 654 -1.30 -3.06 10.12
N THR A 655 -1.74 -3.66 11.22
CA THR A 655 -2.97 -4.45 11.26
C THR A 655 -4.16 -3.53 11.01
N THR A 656 -4.72 -3.59 9.80
CA THR A 656 -5.82 -2.74 9.35
C THR A 656 -7.14 -3.38 9.78
N LEU A 657 -7.92 -2.63 10.56
CA LEU A 657 -9.31 -2.96 10.85
C LEU A 657 -10.17 -2.64 9.61
N PHE A 658 -10.99 -3.59 9.14
CA PHE A 658 -11.94 -3.44 8.04
C PHE A 658 -13.40 -3.75 8.48
N VAL A 659 -14.16 -2.76 8.94
CA VAL A 659 -15.64 -2.67 9.09
C VAL A 659 -16.44 -2.53 7.74
N THR A 660 -16.74 -3.61 7.00
CA THR A 660 -17.45 -3.53 5.71
C THR A 660 -18.97 -3.61 5.89
N PRO A 661 -19.81 -2.91 5.10
CA PRO A 661 -21.25 -3.11 5.13
C PRO A 661 -21.59 -4.48 4.56
N ASN A 662 -22.59 -5.10 5.17
CA ASN A 662 -23.01 -6.44 4.83
C ASN A 662 -23.71 -6.50 3.46
N ALA A 663 -22.94 -6.66 2.37
CA ALA A 663 -23.46 -6.93 1.03
C ALA A 663 -22.87 -8.26 0.50
N PRO A 664 -23.50 -9.43 0.76
CA PRO A 664 -22.85 -10.72 0.55
C PRO A 664 -22.73 -11.16 -0.91
N ASN A 665 -23.41 -10.55 -1.87
CA ASN A 665 -23.52 -11.16 -3.21
C ASN A 665 -23.14 -10.27 -4.39
N ASN A 666 -22.50 -9.12 -4.17
CA ASN A 666 -22.02 -8.33 -5.28
C ASN A 666 -21.09 -7.20 -4.80
N ARG A 667 -19.79 -7.46 -4.66
CA ARG A 667 -18.74 -6.51 -5.13
C ARG A 667 -17.32 -7.06 -5.04
N PRO A 668 -16.47 -6.71 -6.01
CA PRO A 668 -15.20 -7.37 -6.24
C PRO A 668 -14.07 -6.71 -5.41
N GLU A 669 -13.06 -7.52 -5.10
CA GLU A 669 -11.65 -7.08 -4.97
C GLU A 669 -11.23 -6.40 -3.66
N LYS A 670 -10.85 -7.24 -2.69
CA LYS A 670 -10.32 -6.92 -1.33
C LYS A 670 -8.97 -6.18 -1.29
N SER A 671 -8.50 -5.58 -2.38
CA SER A 671 -7.19 -4.89 -2.42
C SER A 671 -7.22 -3.46 -3.01
N TRP A 672 -8.35 -2.94 -3.50
CA TRP A 672 -8.28 -1.87 -4.53
C TRP A 672 -8.89 -0.51 -4.22
N ALA A 673 -9.34 -0.23 -2.99
CA ALA A 673 -9.71 1.12 -2.59
C ALA A 673 -8.88 1.55 -1.37
N THR A 674 -7.67 2.04 -1.65
CA THR A 674 -6.78 2.63 -0.64
C THR A 674 -6.79 4.16 -0.74
N ASP A 675 -7.71 4.80 -1.46
CA ASP A 675 -7.74 6.26 -1.57
C ASP A 675 -8.81 6.92 -0.72
N LEU A 676 -8.54 8.15 -0.26
CA LEU A 676 -9.43 8.98 0.56
C LEU A 676 -10.67 9.42 -0.23
N LEU A 677 -10.51 9.65 -1.54
CA LEU A 677 -11.59 10.00 -2.47
C LEU A 677 -12.68 8.92 -2.50
N SER A 678 -12.29 7.64 -2.54
CA SER A 678 -13.24 6.53 -2.48
C SER A 678 -14.03 6.45 -1.16
N TRP A 679 -13.45 6.92 -0.04
CA TRP A 679 -14.11 6.93 1.27
C TRP A 679 -15.18 8.02 1.38
N TYR A 680 -14.85 9.25 0.96
CA TYR A 680 -15.74 10.41 1.10
C TYR A 680 -17.01 10.30 0.23
N ILE A 681 -16.86 9.74 -0.97
CA ILE A 681 -17.94 9.56 -1.96
C ILE A 681 -18.95 8.47 -1.53
N ASN A 682 -18.52 7.51 -0.72
CA ASN A 682 -19.41 6.48 -0.18
C ASN A 682 -18.87 5.95 1.16
N PRO A 683 -19.35 6.49 2.30
CA PRO A 683 -18.91 6.09 3.64
C PRO A 683 -19.11 4.60 3.91
N SER A 684 -20.05 3.97 3.20
CA SER A 684 -20.29 2.54 3.28
C SER A 684 -19.14 1.71 2.70
N ILE A 685 -18.22 2.17 1.84
CA ILE A 685 -17.34 1.22 1.13
C ILE A 685 -16.01 0.90 1.80
N ALA A 686 -15.42 1.76 2.62
CA ALA A 686 -14.04 1.54 3.02
C ALA A 686 -13.81 1.97 4.46
N ILE A 687 -12.97 1.19 5.13
CA ILE A 687 -12.63 1.37 6.53
C ILE A 687 -11.30 2.07 6.62
N ALA A 688 -11.15 2.87 7.66
CA ALA A 688 -9.88 3.49 8.01
C ALA A 688 -8.92 2.43 8.57
N PRO A 689 -7.65 2.37 8.13
CA PRO A 689 -6.63 1.63 8.84
C PRO A 689 -6.42 2.28 10.20
N LEU A 690 -6.62 1.52 11.27
CA LEU A 690 -5.95 1.82 12.52
C LEU A 690 -4.46 1.50 12.33
N TYR A 691 -3.65 2.55 12.30
CA TYR A 691 -2.21 2.45 12.43
C TYR A 691 -1.87 2.05 13.87
N GLY A 692 -1.08 0.99 14.04
CA GLY A 692 -0.53 0.58 15.33
C GLY A 692 -0.56 -0.93 15.51
N GLU A 693 0.61 -1.56 15.45
CA GLU A 693 0.82 -3.01 15.60
C GLU A 693 0.45 -3.58 16.99
N ASN A 694 -0.28 -2.85 17.85
CA ASN A 694 -0.44 -3.18 19.27
C ASN A 694 -1.89 -3.24 19.80
N THR A 695 -2.93 -2.87 19.04
CA THR A 695 -4.31 -2.89 19.58
C THR A 695 -5.00 -4.25 19.38
N VAL A 696 -5.35 -4.91 20.47
CA VAL A 696 -6.14 -6.15 20.48
C VAL A 696 -7.62 -5.80 20.57
N LEU A 697 -8.37 -6.16 19.53
CA LEU A 697 -9.83 -6.19 19.59
C LEU A 697 -10.24 -7.53 20.19
N THR A 698 -10.98 -7.49 21.28
CA THR A 698 -11.37 -8.72 21.96
C THR A 698 -12.75 -9.21 21.47
N TRP A 699 -13.36 -8.52 20.50
CA TRP A 699 -14.68 -8.85 19.96
C TRP A 699 -14.61 -10.05 19.02
N ALA A 700 -15.00 -11.21 19.53
CA ALA A 700 -15.32 -12.40 18.75
C ALA A 700 -16.55 -13.08 19.37
N PRO A 701 -17.44 -13.69 18.57
CA PRO A 701 -18.49 -14.54 19.14
C PRO A 701 -17.84 -15.72 19.89
N PRO A 702 -18.39 -16.16 21.03
CA PRO A 702 -17.87 -17.32 21.74
C PRO A 702 -17.82 -18.53 20.82
N THR A 703 -16.66 -19.19 20.73
CA THR A 703 -16.53 -20.45 20.00
C THR A 703 -17.26 -21.54 20.78
N ALA A 704 -18.21 -22.21 20.14
CA ALA A 704 -18.97 -23.30 20.74
C ALA A 704 -18.48 -24.66 20.21
N ASP A 705 -18.02 -25.54 21.09
CA ASP A 705 -17.71 -26.93 20.77
C ASP A 705 -18.99 -27.76 20.93
N LEU A 706 -19.78 -27.82 19.86
CA LEU A 706 -21.11 -28.44 19.91
C LEU A 706 -21.06 -29.95 19.64
N PRO A 707 -21.80 -30.78 20.39
CA PRO A 707 -21.94 -32.20 20.10
C PRO A 707 -22.72 -32.43 18.80
N GLU A 708 -22.48 -33.58 18.14
CA GLU A 708 -23.07 -33.94 16.84
C GLU A 708 -24.62 -33.99 16.89
N ASN A 709 -25.19 -34.36 18.05
CA ASN A 709 -26.61 -34.23 18.36
C ASN A 709 -26.77 -33.42 19.66
N MET A 710 -27.51 -32.31 19.61
CA MET A 710 -27.77 -31.50 20.81
C MET A 710 -28.82 -32.15 21.72
N PRO A 711 -28.56 -32.22 23.04
CA PRO A 711 -29.53 -32.77 23.99
C PRO A 711 -30.87 -32.02 23.96
N ILE A 712 -31.97 -32.75 24.11
CA ILE A 712 -33.33 -32.17 24.21
C ILE A 712 -33.43 -31.22 25.42
N SER A 713 -32.66 -31.46 26.48
CA SER A 713 -32.60 -30.59 27.67
C SER A 713 -32.17 -29.16 27.37
N ASN A 714 -31.51 -28.92 26.23
CA ASN A 714 -31.06 -27.60 25.80
C ASN A 714 -32.05 -26.92 24.84
N LEU A 715 -33.10 -27.61 24.40
CA LEU A 715 -34.10 -27.07 23.48
C LEU A 715 -35.06 -26.15 24.25
N ILE A 716 -35.10 -24.87 23.88
CA ILE A 716 -35.93 -23.85 24.54
C ILE A 716 -37.17 -23.45 23.73
N ALA A 717 -37.17 -23.73 22.42
CA ALA A 717 -38.33 -23.56 21.55
C ALA A 717 -38.23 -24.48 20.34
N SER A 718 -39.36 -25.04 19.90
CA SER A 718 -39.44 -25.85 18.68
C SER A 718 -40.80 -25.77 17.99
N TRP A 719 -40.77 -25.76 16.66
CA TRP A 719 -41.93 -25.90 15.79
C TRP A 719 -41.57 -26.82 14.61
N ASP A 720 -42.24 -27.95 14.52
CA ASP A 720 -42.10 -28.92 13.43
C ASP A 720 -43.26 -28.84 12.42
N PHE A 721 -44.24 -27.98 12.69
CA PHE A 721 -45.41 -27.71 11.86
C PHE A 721 -46.18 -28.98 11.42
N THR A 722 -46.12 -30.03 12.23
CA THR A 722 -46.92 -31.26 12.05
C THR A 722 -48.38 -31.09 12.45
N SER A 723 -48.74 -29.97 13.10
CA SER A 723 -50.11 -29.63 13.47
C SER A 723 -50.49 -28.18 13.13
N GLN A 724 -51.76 -27.98 12.77
CA GLN A 724 -52.30 -26.67 12.41
C GLN A 724 -52.18 -25.63 13.55
N ASP A 725 -52.22 -26.07 14.82
CA ASP A 725 -52.14 -25.17 15.98
C ASP A 725 -50.78 -24.47 16.07
N GLN A 726 -49.69 -25.11 15.64
CA GLN A 726 -48.37 -24.48 15.56
C GLN A 726 -48.33 -23.39 14.49
N VAL A 727 -48.99 -23.60 13.35
CA VAL A 727 -49.10 -22.57 12.29
C VAL A 727 -49.97 -21.40 12.75
N LYS A 728 -51.09 -21.66 13.44
CA LYS A 728 -51.94 -20.60 14.02
C LYS A 728 -51.18 -19.74 15.02
N ALA A 729 -50.26 -20.30 15.80
CA ALA A 729 -49.42 -19.53 16.73
C ALA A 729 -48.55 -18.49 16.00
N TRP A 730 -48.04 -18.82 14.81
CA TRP A 730 -47.29 -17.89 13.95
C TRP A 730 -48.22 -16.90 13.21
N GLU A 731 -49.40 -17.36 12.77
CA GLU A 731 -50.42 -16.50 12.15
C GLU A 731 -50.85 -15.36 13.10
N ASN A 732 -51.09 -15.68 14.37
CA ASN A 732 -51.55 -14.71 15.37
C ASN A 732 -50.56 -13.57 15.63
N VAL A 733 -49.26 -13.80 15.44
CA VAL A 733 -48.21 -12.80 15.66
C VAL A 733 -47.68 -12.19 14.37
N THR A 734 -48.15 -12.67 13.21
CA THR A 734 -47.76 -12.20 11.88
C THR A 734 -48.91 -11.40 11.26
N PRO A 735 -48.82 -10.06 11.18
CA PRO A 735 -49.90 -9.25 10.60
C PRO A 735 -50.18 -9.62 9.14
N LYS A 736 -51.48 -9.80 8.82
CA LYS A 736 -51.97 -10.09 7.46
C LYS A 736 -51.79 -8.92 6.50
N ILE A 737 -51.86 -7.69 7.01
CA ILE A 737 -51.59 -6.46 6.25
C ILE A 737 -50.35 -5.79 6.85
N GLN A 738 -49.29 -5.62 6.05
CA GLN A 738 -48.07 -4.93 6.43
C GLN A 738 -47.69 -3.92 5.34
N PHE A 739 -47.64 -2.63 5.68
CA PHE A 739 -47.31 -1.55 4.72
C PHE A 739 -48.16 -1.60 3.45
N SER A 740 -49.47 -1.81 3.59
CA SER A 740 -50.42 -1.97 2.47
C SER A 740 -50.20 -3.18 1.56
N ALA A 741 -49.29 -4.09 1.93
CA ALA A 741 -49.19 -5.41 1.31
C ALA A 741 -49.98 -6.45 2.10
N ILE A 742 -50.62 -7.38 1.38
CA ILE A 742 -51.46 -8.45 1.89
C ILE A 742 -50.66 -9.75 1.82
N GLN A 743 -50.48 -10.38 2.97
CA GLN A 743 -49.95 -11.74 3.09
C GLN A 743 -50.85 -12.64 3.92
N THR A 744 -50.85 -13.92 3.62
CA THR A 744 -51.56 -14.96 4.38
C THR A 744 -50.57 -15.99 4.89
N ILE A 745 -50.83 -16.51 6.09
CA ILE A 745 -50.14 -17.66 6.66
C ILE A 745 -51.15 -18.80 6.69
N SER A 746 -50.78 -19.96 6.15
CA SER A 746 -51.61 -21.16 6.10
C SER A 746 -50.77 -22.41 6.37
N TRP A 747 -51.44 -23.51 6.69
CA TRP A 747 -50.78 -24.81 6.86
C TRP A 747 -50.85 -25.58 5.54
N ASP A 748 -49.69 -26.06 5.07
CA ASP A 748 -49.62 -26.90 3.88
C ASP A 748 -49.49 -28.36 4.31
N GLU A 749 -50.62 -29.05 4.41
CA GLU A 749 -50.73 -30.45 4.89
C GLU A 749 -49.88 -31.42 4.06
N SER A 750 -49.67 -31.13 2.77
CA SER A 750 -48.94 -32.01 1.85
C SER A 750 -47.44 -32.09 2.16
N VAL A 751 -46.89 -31.04 2.76
CA VAL A 751 -45.47 -30.93 3.11
C VAL A 751 -45.25 -30.71 4.60
N GLN A 752 -46.32 -30.68 5.40
CA GLN A 752 -46.31 -30.47 6.85
C GLN A 752 -45.49 -29.23 7.27
N ALA A 753 -45.71 -28.11 6.60
CA ALA A 753 -44.94 -26.88 6.82
C ALA A 753 -45.82 -25.63 6.92
N LEU A 754 -45.31 -24.58 7.55
CA LEU A 754 -45.93 -23.26 7.51
C LEU A 754 -45.73 -22.67 6.11
N ARG A 755 -46.82 -22.24 5.46
CA ARG A 755 -46.81 -21.59 4.15
C ARG A 755 -47.23 -20.12 4.28
N ALA A 756 -46.43 -19.22 3.73
CA ALA A 756 -46.70 -17.80 3.67
C ALA A 756 -46.83 -17.33 2.22
N GLU A 757 -47.92 -16.66 1.87
CA GLU A 757 -48.18 -16.15 0.52
C GLU A 757 -48.33 -14.64 0.54
N LEU A 758 -47.59 -13.94 -0.32
CA LEU A 758 -47.67 -12.49 -0.50
C LEU A 758 -48.32 -12.18 -1.84
N TYR A 759 -49.43 -11.43 -1.86
CA TYR A 759 -50.24 -11.20 -3.07
C TYR A 759 -50.01 -9.84 -3.75
N ASN A 760 -49.36 -8.91 -3.08
CA ASN A 760 -48.89 -7.64 -3.63
C ASN A 760 -47.63 -7.20 -2.88
N SER A 761 -46.82 -6.33 -3.49
CA SER A 761 -45.58 -5.85 -2.89
C SER A 761 -45.57 -4.33 -2.85
N THR A 762 -44.98 -3.80 -1.78
CA THR A 762 -44.86 -2.36 -1.52
C THR A 762 -43.48 -2.08 -0.96
N TRP A 763 -43.12 -0.79 -0.93
CA TRP A 763 -41.94 -0.31 -0.23
C TRP A 763 -41.95 -0.79 1.25
N VAL A 764 -40.77 -1.13 1.80
CA VAL A 764 -40.50 -1.89 3.05
C VAL A 764 -40.62 -3.43 2.96
N TRP A 765 -39.78 -4.16 3.71
CA TRP A 765 -39.82 -5.62 3.82
C TRP A 765 -41.03 -6.12 4.63
N LYS A 766 -41.59 -7.28 4.25
CA LYS A 766 -42.67 -7.95 4.99
C LYS A 766 -42.09 -9.04 5.86
N THR A 767 -42.73 -9.30 7.00
CA THR A 767 -42.17 -10.19 8.03
C THR A 767 -43.10 -11.35 8.34
N ILE A 768 -42.54 -12.56 8.42
CA ILE A 768 -43.14 -13.77 9.00
C ILE A 768 -42.48 -13.97 10.36
N ARG A 769 -43.26 -14.01 11.44
CA ARG A 769 -42.75 -13.89 12.82
C ARG A 769 -43.03 -15.14 13.63
N SER A 770 -42.02 -15.63 14.34
CA SER A 770 -42.23 -16.64 15.38
C SER A 770 -42.95 -16.03 16.59
N PRO A 771 -43.55 -16.84 17.47
CA PRO A 771 -43.84 -16.42 18.84
C PRO A 771 -42.58 -15.91 19.57
N LEU A 772 -42.76 -15.12 20.63
CA LEU A 772 -41.65 -14.66 21.48
C LEU A 772 -41.04 -15.83 22.26
N ILE A 773 -39.72 -15.94 22.19
CA ILE A 773 -38.91 -16.99 22.82
C ILE A 773 -38.25 -16.41 24.07
N PRO A 774 -38.54 -16.93 25.28
CA PRO A 774 -37.90 -16.46 26.50
C PRO A 774 -36.40 -16.74 26.49
N VAL A 775 -35.59 -15.74 26.84
CA VAL A 775 -34.13 -15.83 26.86
C VAL A 775 -33.51 -15.01 28.00
N LYS A 776 -32.23 -15.26 28.26
CA LYS A 776 -31.37 -14.55 29.18
C LYS A 776 -30.25 -13.84 28.41
N TYR A 777 -29.88 -12.65 28.86
CA TYR A 777 -28.90 -11.81 28.17
C TYR A 777 -27.49 -12.44 28.09
N ASP A 778 -27.07 -13.12 29.15
CA ASP A 778 -25.74 -13.72 29.31
C ASP A 778 -25.60 -15.11 28.65
N HIS A 779 -26.66 -15.59 28.00
CA HIS A 779 -26.70 -16.90 27.35
C HIS A 779 -26.49 -16.80 25.83
N VAL A 780 -26.04 -17.89 25.21
CA VAL A 780 -25.85 -18.02 23.76
C VAL A 780 -26.83 -19.04 23.21
N TYR A 781 -27.54 -18.68 22.14
CA TYR A 781 -28.60 -19.48 21.53
C TYR A 781 -28.26 -19.93 20.12
N ARG A 782 -28.55 -21.18 19.77
CA ARG A 782 -28.45 -21.70 18.41
C ARG A 782 -29.82 -21.81 17.77
N PHE A 783 -30.01 -21.10 16.67
CA PHE A 783 -31.17 -21.25 15.79
C PHE A 783 -30.89 -22.31 14.72
N MET A 784 -31.89 -23.13 14.44
CA MET A 784 -31.91 -24.09 13.34
C MET A 784 -33.30 -24.09 12.71
N PHE A 785 -33.42 -24.00 11.38
CA PHE A 785 -34.70 -24.08 10.67
C PHE A 785 -34.51 -24.36 9.19
N LYS A 786 -35.57 -24.84 8.51
CA LYS A 786 -35.61 -25.07 7.07
C LYS A 786 -36.49 -24.03 6.39
N VAL A 787 -36.06 -23.56 5.22
CA VAL A 787 -36.83 -22.61 4.39
C VAL A 787 -36.82 -23.03 2.92
N LYS A 788 -37.95 -22.88 2.25
CA LYS A 788 -38.14 -23.07 0.81
C LYS A 788 -38.88 -21.85 0.24
N GLY A 789 -38.60 -21.47 -1.01
CA GLY A 789 -39.23 -20.31 -1.65
C GLY A 789 -39.67 -20.58 -3.09
N GLN A 790 -40.78 -19.99 -3.50
CA GLN A 790 -41.26 -19.96 -4.89
C GLN A 790 -41.61 -18.52 -5.28
N ASN A 791 -41.03 -18.06 -6.40
CA ASN A 791 -41.15 -16.69 -6.89
C ASN A 791 -40.79 -15.61 -5.85
N THR A 792 -39.98 -15.92 -4.85
CA THR A 792 -39.66 -14.98 -3.76
C THR A 792 -38.68 -13.91 -4.22
N ASN A 793 -38.76 -12.70 -3.67
CA ASN A 793 -37.70 -11.69 -3.80
C ASN A 793 -36.89 -11.62 -2.51
N VAL A 794 -35.62 -12.02 -2.61
CA VAL A 794 -34.55 -11.95 -1.59
C VAL A 794 -35.06 -12.19 -0.14
N VAL A 795 -35.03 -13.44 0.31
CA VAL A 795 -35.45 -13.84 1.65
C VAL A 795 -34.30 -13.69 2.66
N HIS A 796 -34.58 -13.12 3.83
CA HIS A 796 -33.63 -12.93 4.93
C HIS A 796 -34.17 -13.50 6.25
N ALA A 797 -33.30 -13.72 7.24
CA ALA A 797 -33.70 -13.98 8.62
C ALA A 797 -33.09 -12.97 9.58
N TYR A 798 -33.89 -12.56 10.57
CA TYR A 798 -33.52 -11.63 11.62
C TYR A 798 -33.93 -12.17 12.98
N VAL A 799 -33.13 -11.88 14.01
CA VAL A 799 -33.55 -12.04 15.41
C VAL A 799 -33.85 -10.66 15.98
N LYS A 800 -35.03 -10.45 16.58
CA LYS A 800 -35.38 -9.21 17.28
C LYS A 800 -35.40 -9.43 18.78
N GLU A 801 -34.91 -8.48 19.58
CA GLU A 801 -34.95 -8.55 21.05
C GLU A 801 -36.06 -7.69 21.64
N TYR A 802 -36.64 -8.19 22.72
CA TYR A 802 -37.74 -7.56 23.44
C TYR A 802 -37.45 -7.56 24.94
N ASP A 803 -37.87 -6.49 25.61
CA ASP A 803 -37.74 -6.35 27.05
C ASP A 803 -38.78 -7.17 27.84
N VAL A 804 -38.78 -7.03 29.16
CA VAL A 804 -39.75 -7.70 30.06
C VAL A 804 -41.21 -7.33 29.75
N ASN A 805 -41.45 -6.12 29.22
CA ASN A 805 -42.75 -5.61 28.84
C ASN A 805 -43.15 -6.02 27.41
N LYS A 806 -42.35 -6.85 26.74
CA LYS A 806 -42.51 -7.25 25.33
C LYS A 806 -42.43 -6.07 24.35
N THR A 807 -41.74 -5.01 24.74
CA THR A 807 -41.44 -3.86 23.89
C THR A 807 -40.17 -4.14 23.10
N LEU A 808 -40.18 -3.81 21.81
CA LEU A 808 -39.03 -4.01 20.93
C LEU A 808 -37.87 -3.10 21.36
N ILE A 809 -36.70 -3.70 21.59
CA ILE A 809 -35.47 -2.96 21.89
C ILE A 809 -34.91 -2.40 20.57
N LYS A 810 -34.73 -1.08 20.48
CA LYS A 810 -34.22 -0.43 19.26
C LYS A 810 -32.75 -0.82 19.02
N GLY A 811 -32.42 -1.23 17.80
CA GLY A 811 -31.05 -1.53 17.37
C GLY A 811 -30.55 -2.96 17.61
N SER A 812 -31.35 -3.83 18.24
CA SER A 812 -30.96 -5.22 18.53
C SER A 812 -31.42 -6.19 17.42
N PHE A 813 -30.51 -6.62 16.56
CA PHE A 813 -30.72 -7.78 15.71
C PHE A 813 -29.44 -8.41 15.18
N LEU A 814 -29.47 -9.73 14.98
CA LEU A 814 -28.54 -10.42 14.07
C LEU A 814 -29.22 -10.57 12.72
N TYR A 815 -28.49 -10.21 11.66
CA TYR A 815 -28.90 -10.31 10.27
C TYR A 815 -28.26 -11.56 9.65
N TYR A 816 -29.08 -12.52 9.24
CA TYR A 816 -28.64 -13.56 8.31
C TYR A 816 -28.93 -13.07 6.89
N PRO A 817 -27.90 -12.65 6.14
CA PRO A 817 -28.07 -11.63 5.13
C PRO A 817 -28.69 -12.13 3.82
N PHE A 818 -28.77 -13.45 3.60
CA PHE A 818 -29.39 -14.01 2.41
C PHE A 818 -29.72 -15.50 2.58
N ILE A 819 -30.98 -15.87 2.43
CA ILE A 819 -31.45 -17.26 2.39
C ILE A 819 -31.62 -17.72 0.94
N GLY A 820 -32.28 -16.92 0.09
CA GLY A 820 -32.51 -17.25 -1.32
C GLY A 820 -33.27 -16.16 -2.07
N ASP A 821 -33.22 -16.20 -3.40
CA ASP A 821 -33.98 -15.34 -4.31
C ASP A 821 -34.62 -16.21 -5.41
N GLY A 822 -35.78 -15.80 -5.92
CA GLY A 822 -36.57 -16.55 -6.90
C GLY A 822 -37.17 -17.83 -6.30
N THR A 823 -37.07 -18.93 -7.04
CA THR A 823 -37.56 -20.25 -6.61
C THR A 823 -36.38 -21.12 -6.18
N PHE A 824 -36.41 -21.60 -4.94
CA PHE A 824 -35.37 -22.44 -4.36
C PHE A 824 -35.96 -23.54 -3.47
N ASN A 825 -35.31 -24.71 -3.47
CA ASN A 825 -35.72 -25.85 -2.66
C ASN A 825 -35.27 -25.69 -1.18
N TRP A 826 -35.71 -26.59 -0.30
CA TRP A 826 -35.40 -26.57 1.13
C TRP A 826 -33.92 -26.33 1.44
N LYS A 827 -33.65 -25.29 2.24
CA LYS A 827 -32.33 -24.97 2.80
C LYS A 827 -32.39 -25.02 4.32
N THR A 828 -31.41 -25.67 4.94
CA THR A 828 -31.25 -25.66 6.40
C THR A 828 -30.36 -24.48 6.79
N ILE A 829 -30.86 -23.63 7.69
CA ILE A 829 -30.17 -22.46 8.22
C ILE A 829 -29.78 -22.75 9.67
N SER A 830 -28.54 -22.44 10.04
CA SER A 830 -28.11 -22.48 11.43
C SER A 830 -27.16 -21.33 11.76
N PHE A 831 -27.39 -20.67 12.89
CA PHE A 831 -26.53 -19.61 13.41
C PHE A 831 -26.62 -19.51 14.93
N ASN A 832 -25.61 -18.88 15.55
CA ASN A 832 -25.58 -18.60 16.98
C ASN A 832 -25.94 -17.13 17.22
N TYR A 833 -26.68 -16.84 18.29
CA TYR A 833 -27.12 -15.52 18.69
C TYR A 833 -26.91 -15.31 20.17
N GLN A 834 -26.27 -14.20 20.54
CA GLN A 834 -26.21 -13.72 21.91
C GLN A 834 -26.99 -12.40 21.98
N PRO A 835 -27.92 -12.22 22.94
CA PRO A 835 -28.60 -10.95 23.13
C PRO A 835 -27.62 -9.78 23.30
N GLN A 836 -27.95 -8.64 22.70
CA GLN A 836 -27.12 -7.44 22.65
C GLN A 836 -27.45 -6.46 23.77
N SER A 837 -28.66 -6.52 24.35
CA SER A 837 -29.09 -5.66 25.47
C SER A 837 -29.32 -6.44 26.77
N GLU A 838 -28.83 -5.90 27.89
CA GLU A 838 -29.07 -6.43 29.25
C GLU A 838 -30.57 -6.47 29.62
N ASP A 839 -31.38 -5.65 28.95
CA ASP A 839 -32.84 -5.59 29.14
C ASP A 839 -33.59 -6.72 28.43
N THR A 840 -32.92 -7.48 27.56
CA THR A 840 -33.55 -8.51 26.74
C THR A 840 -34.07 -9.67 27.58
N ARG A 841 -35.36 -9.98 27.43
CA ARG A 841 -36.04 -11.12 28.07
C ARG A 841 -36.69 -12.04 27.06
N TYR A 842 -36.94 -11.56 25.85
CA TYR A 842 -37.46 -12.37 24.76
C TYR A 842 -36.75 -12.07 23.46
N ILE A 843 -36.67 -13.06 22.58
CA ILE A 843 -36.26 -12.90 21.19
C ILE A 843 -37.30 -13.43 20.22
N GLN A 844 -37.28 -12.94 18.99
CA GLN A 844 -38.20 -13.37 17.93
C GLN A 844 -37.43 -13.64 16.63
N LEU A 845 -37.63 -14.81 16.04
CA LEU A 845 -37.18 -15.09 14.69
C LEU A 845 -38.15 -14.43 13.70
N GLN A 846 -37.63 -13.62 12.79
CA GLN A 846 -38.38 -12.97 11.74
C GLN A 846 -37.79 -13.30 10.37
N ILE A 847 -38.59 -13.88 9.48
CA ILE A 847 -38.22 -14.05 8.07
C ILE A 847 -38.72 -12.85 7.29
N TRP A 848 -37.80 -12.13 6.66
CA TRP A 848 -38.10 -10.91 5.91
C TRP A 848 -38.12 -11.20 4.41
N HIS A 849 -39.14 -10.72 3.69
CA HIS A 849 -39.33 -10.99 2.26
C HIS A 849 -40.14 -9.91 1.54
N GLY A 850 -40.08 -9.90 0.21
CA GLY A 850 -41.10 -9.23 -0.62
C GLY A 850 -41.05 -7.70 -0.66
N HIS A 851 -39.90 -7.07 -0.40
CA HIS A 851 -39.70 -5.64 -0.64
C HIS A 851 -39.62 -5.37 -2.13
N GLU A 852 -40.53 -4.54 -2.67
CA GLU A 852 -40.60 -4.14 -4.08
C GLU A 852 -40.26 -5.28 -5.08
N THR A 853 -40.94 -6.41 -4.92
CA THR A 853 -40.67 -7.63 -5.71
C THR A 853 -40.94 -7.40 -7.19
N ASP A 854 -39.96 -7.73 -8.03
CA ASP A 854 -40.11 -7.83 -9.48
C ASP A 854 -40.54 -9.25 -9.92
N LYS A 855 -40.75 -10.15 -8.95
CA LYS A 855 -41.09 -11.56 -9.20
C LYS A 855 -42.60 -11.78 -9.29
N PRO A 856 -43.07 -12.85 -9.98
CA PRO A 856 -44.49 -13.17 -10.07
C PRO A 856 -45.15 -13.37 -8.71
N LEU A 857 -46.34 -12.81 -8.53
CA LEU A 857 -47.16 -12.98 -7.32
C LEU A 857 -48.15 -14.16 -7.50
N PRO A 858 -48.47 -14.90 -6.43
CA PRO A 858 -47.95 -14.72 -5.08
C PRO A 858 -46.50 -15.17 -4.90
N ASN A 859 -45.74 -14.47 -4.06
CA ASN A 859 -44.45 -14.96 -3.57
C ASN A 859 -44.74 -15.91 -2.41
N ILE A 860 -44.24 -17.15 -2.47
CA ILE A 860 -44.58 -18.20 -1.50
C ILE A 860 -43.33 -18.66 -0.75
N ILE A 861 -43.40 -18.69 0.58
CA ILE A 861 -42.33 -19.17 1.46
C ILE A 861 -42.87 -20.31 2.32
N TRP A 862 -42.13 -21.42 2.41
CA TRP A 862 -42.37 -22.45 3.41
C TRP A 862 -41.29 -22.45 4.49
N ILE A 863 -41.69 -22.64 5.75
CA ILE A 863 -40.80 -22.75 6.92
C ILE A 863 -41.10 -24.06 7.64
N ASP A 864 -40.05 -24.79 8.00
CA ASP A 864 -40.15 -26.07 8.70
C ASP A 864 -39.00 -26.28 9.72
N ASP A 865 -39.17 -27.21 10.67
CA ASP A 865 -38.15 -27.73 11.59
C ASP A 865 -37.39 -26.63 12.37
N VAL A 866 -38.13 -25.65 12.90
CA VAL A 866 -37.57 -24.53 13.66
C VAL A 866 -37.23 -24.99 15.07
N LYS A 867 -35.97 -24.91 15.48
CA LYS A 867 -35.47 -25.27 16.81
C LYS A 867 -34.52 -24.20 17.33
N VAL A 868 -34.66 -23.88 18.61
CA VAL A 868 -33.76 -22.95 19.31
C VAL A 868 -33.20 -23.63 20.55
N TYR A 869 -31.88 -23.69 20.62
CA TYR A 869 -31.15 -24.34 21.71
C TYR A 869 -30.38 -23.31 22.53
N ASP A 870 -30.37 -23.47 23.84
CA ASP A 870 -29.43 -22.79 24.73
C ASP A 870 -28.10 -23.55 24.74
N ILE A 871 -27.07 -22.96 24.15
CA ILE A 871 -25.75 -23.58 23.96
C ILE A 871 -24.68 -23.02 24.88
N THR A 872 -25.07 -22.21 25.88
CA THR A 872 -24.15 -21.47 26.75
C THR A 872 -23.07 -22.37 27.37
N ASN A 873 -23.44 -23.56 27.82
CA ASN A 873 -22.53 -24.53 28.44
C ASN A 873 -21.48 -25.13 27.47
N TYR A 874 -21.64 -24.95 26.16
CA TYR A 874 -20.71 -25.43 25.13
C TYR A 874 -19.78 -24.32 24.63
N THR A 875 -19.92 -23.09 25.14
CA THR A 875 -19.13 -21.94 24.71
C THR A 875 -17.83 -21.80 25.51
N LYS A 876 -16.75 -21.42 24.83
CA LYS A 876 -15.47 -21.04 25.46
C LYS A 876 -15.33 -19.52 25.50
N PRO A 877 -14.80 -18.95 26.60
CA PRO A 877 -14.53 -17.52 26.69
C PRO A 877 -13.44 -17.11 25.70
N VAL A 878 -13.59 -15.93 25.11
CA VAL A 878 -12.61 -15.37 24.17
C VAL A 878 -11.44 -14.82 24.97
N THR A 879 -10.30 -15.50 24.89
CA THR A 879 -9.09 -15.18 25.68
C THR A 879 -7.87 -14.95 24.81
N LEU A 880 -6.96 -14.11 25.29
CA LEU A 880 -5.63 -13.87 24.73
C LEU A 880 -4.58 -14.07 25.82
N ASP A 881 -3.67 -15.01 25.58
CA ASP A 881 -2.55 -15.30 26.47
C ASP A 881 -1.29 -14.52 26.05
N ILE A 882 -0.72 -13.74 26.97
CA ILE A 882 0.47 -12.90 26.76
C ILE A 882 1.56 -13.39 27.72
N PRO A 883 2.47 -14.27 27.26
CA PRO A 883 3.59 -14.72 28.08
C PRO A 883 4.68 -13.65 28.17
N PHE A 884 5.24 -13.44 29.36
CA PHE A 884 6.37 -12.53 29.57
C PHE A 884 7.33 -13.08 30.62
N LYS A 885 8.49 -12.43 30.77
CA LYS A 885 9.51 -12.81 31.75
C LYS A 885 9.98 -11.58 32.52
N VAL A 886 10.17 -11.73 33.82
CA VAL A 886 10.82 -10.71 34.66
C VAL A 886 12.17 -11.22 35.15
N ASP A 887 13.18 -10.35 35.14
CA ASP A 887 14.57 -10.75 35.44
C ASP A 887 14.96 -10.59 36.92
N LYS A 888 14.13 -9.90 37.72
CA LYS A 888 14.28 -9.73 39.16
C LYS A 888 12.94 -9.94 39.87
N THR A 889 13.00 -10.57 41.05
CA THR A 889 11.87 -10.61 41.99
C THR A 889 11.68 -9.22 42.59
N ASP A 890 10.55 -8.57 42.33
CA ASP A 890 10.26 -7.20 42.80
C ASP A 890 8.74 -6.95 42.81
N ASN A 891 8.32 -5.79 43.34
CA ASN A 891 6.95 -5.30 43.19
C ASN A 891 6.83 -4.57 41.84
N TYR A 892 5.86 -4.96 41.03
CA TYR A 892 5.56 -4.35 39.73
C TYR A 892 4.16 -3.76 39.75
N LYS A 893 4.02 -2.52 39.28
CA LYS A 893 2.72 -1.94 38.94
C LYS A 893 2.31 -2.40 37.55
N LEU A 894 1.10 -2.94 37.44
CA LEU A 894 0.50 -3.32 36.17
C LEU A 894 -0.53 -2.26 35.78
N PHE A 895 -0.33 -1.63 34.62
CA PHE A 895 -1.29 -0.74 34.01
C PHE A 895 -1.84 -1.37 32.74
N ILE A 896 -3.09 -1.07 32.43
CA ILE A 896 -3.72 -1.37 31.15
C ILE A 896 -4.17 -0.08 30.49
N ARG A 897 -3.98 0.02 29.18
CA ARG A 897 -4.63 1.03 28.35
C ARG A 897 -5.74 0.38 27.55
N TYR A 898 -6.98 0.72 27.85
CA TYR A 898 -8.15 0.10 27.21
C TYR A 898 -9.16 1.14 26.72
N PHE A 899 -10.01 0.73 25.79
CA PHE A 899 -11.01 1.59 25.16
C PHE A 899 -12.33 1.54 25.94
N LYS A 900 -12.60 2.60 26.71
CA LYS A 900 -13.93 2.87 27.26
C LYS A 900 -14.82 3.35 26.11
N ASN A 901 -16.00 2.77 25.95
CA ASN A 901 -16.90 3.12 24.86
C ASN A 901 -18.36 2.74 25.12
N GLN A 902 -19.28 3.35 24.38
CA GLN A 902 -20.73 3.15 24.52
C GLN A 902 -21.20 1.73 24.21
N LYS A 903 -20.49 1.02 23.33
CA LYS A 903 -20.72 -0.39 22.99
C LYS A 903 -19.86 -1.34 23.84
N GLY A 904 -19.11 -0.82 24.79
CA GLY A 904 -18.31 -1.61 25.73
C GLY A 904 -19.19 -2.47 26.62
N GLY A 905 -18.56 -3.40 27.31
CA GLY A 905 -19.18 -4.21 28.36
C GLY A 905 -18.19 -4.38 29.50
N ALA A 906 -17.46 -5.49 29.46
CA ALA A 906 -16.40 -5.77 30.42
C ALA A 906 -15.33 -6.72 29.87
N ILE A 907 -14.12 -6.57 30.41
CA ILE A 907 -12.98 -7.48 30.22
C ILE A 907 -12.53 -8.00 31.58
N ARG A 908 -11.83 -9.14 31.57
CA ARG A 908 -11.17 -9.69 32.75
C ARG A 908 -9.70 -9.93 32.43
N VAL A 909 -8.82 -9.43 33.29
CA VAL A 909 -7.37 -9.58 33.15
C VAL A 909 -6.89 -10.52 34.25
N TYR A 910 -6.15 -11.56 33.89
CA TYR A 910 -5.53 -12.45 34.85
C TYR A 910 -4.03 -12.23 34.84
N LEU A 911 -3.43 -12.02 36.01
CA LEU A 911 -1.98 -12.12 36.20
C LEU A 911 -1.71 -13.32 37.09
N ASP A 912 -1.07 -14.35 36.52
CA ASP A 912 -0.84 -15.66 37.16
C ASP A 912 -2.06 -16.27 37.86
N GLY A 913 -3.24 -16.05 37.28
CA GLY A 913 -4.51 -16.62 37.73
C GLY A 913 -5.37 -15.72 38.62
N THR A 914 -4.88 -14.55 39.07
CA THR A 914 -5.71 -13.60 39.84
C THR A 914 -6.56 -12.75 38.89
N PRO A 915 -7.91 -12.86 38.90
CA PRO A 915 -8.76 -12.13 37.97
C PRO A 915 -9.02 -10.69 38.43
N ILE A 916 -8.93 -9.75 37.49
CA ILE A 916 -9.23 -8.33 37.67
C ILE A 916 -10.32 -7.97 36.67
N TYR A 917 -11.47 -7.52 37.17
CA TYR A 917 -12.63 -7.21 36.33
C TYR A 917 -12.67 -5.72 35.99
N ILE A 918 -12.79 -5.39 34.71
CA ILE A 918 -12.78 -4.02 34.21
C ILE A 918 -14.06 -3.77 33.43
N LYS A 919 -14.83 -2.75 33.83
CA LYS A 919 -15.98 -2.27 33.08
C LYS A 919 -15.51 -1.33 31.97
N THR A 920 -15.91 -1.63 30.75
CA THR A 920 -15.53 -0.88 29.54
C THR A 920 -16.68 -0.10 28.93
N LYS A 921 -17.92 -0.40 29.31
CA LYS A 921 -19.10 0.38 28.93
C LYS A 921 -19.06 1.76 29.60
N ASP A 922 -19.02 2.81 28.79
CA ASP A 922 -18.96 4.21 29.24
C ASP A 922 -19.75 5.13 28.27
N GLN A 923 -20.10 6.35 28.70
CA GLN A 923 -20.75 7.32 27.82
C GLN A 923 -19.79 7.87 26.76
N LEU A 924 -18.50 7.93 27.08
CA LEU A 924 -17.45 8.47 26.21
C LEU A 924 -16.74 7.33 25.47
N ASN A 925 -16.23 7.63 24.28
CA ASN A 925 -15.46 6.71 23.45
C ASN A 925 -13.99 7.14 23.44
N LYS A 926 -13.17 6.62 24.36
CA LYS A 926 -11.74 6.97 24.44
C LYS A 926 -10.86 5.91 25.07
N PHE A 927 -9.58 5.91 24.71
CA PHE A 927 -8.59 5.10 25.40
C PHE A 927 -8.20 5.74 26.73
N VAL A 928 -8.28 4.97 27.81
CA VAL A 928 -7.88 5.39 29.15
C VAL A 928 -6.85 4.43 29.72
N TRP A 929 -6.04 4.96 30.63
CA TRP A 929 -5.16 4.16 31.46
C TRP A 929 -5.86 3.80 32.77
N GLU A 930 -5.65 2.57 33.22
CA GLU A 930 -6.11 2.09 34.53
C GLU A 930 -4.96 1.37 35.23
N ASP A 931 -4.74 1.70 36.49
CA ASP A 931 -3.83 1.01 37.40
C ASP A 931 -4.52 -0.24 37.94
N LEU A 932 -4.05 -1.42 37.53
CA LEU A 932 -4.60 -2.70 37.96
C LEU A 932 -4.05 -3.16 39.31
N GLY A 933 -3.10 -2.41 39.88
CA GLY A 933 -2.51 -2.66 41.17
C GLY A 933 -1.03 -3.03 41.12
N THR A 934 -0.50 -3.34 42.30
CA THR A 934 0.90 -3.71 42.49
C THR A 934 0.99 -5.20 42.80
N PHE A 935 1.80 -5.92 42.03
CA PHE A 935 1.94 -7.36 42.11
C PHE A 935 3.39 -7.72 42.40
N LYS A 936 3.60 -8.58 43.40
CA LYS A 936 4.91 -9.15 43.68
C LYS A 936 5.16 -10.30 42.71
N LEU A 937 6.09 -10.12 41.78
CA LEU A 937 6.42 -11.13 40.78
C LEU A 937 7.80 -11.73 41.09
N GLU A 938 7.89 -13.05 41.05
CA GLU A 938 9.16 -13.78 41.21
C GLU A 938 10.00 -13.70 39.93
N LYS A 939 11.33 -13.84 40.01
CA LYS A 939 12.16 -13.96 38.81
C LYS A 939 11.77 -15.20 38.01
N GLY A 940 11.15 -15.03 36.85
CA GLY A 940 10.67 -16.17 36.08
C GLY A 940 9.77 -15.80 34.91
N LYS A 941 9.11 -16.82 34.38
CA LYS A 941 8.08 -16.67 33.34
C LYS A 941 6.73 -16.47 34.01
N HIS A 942 5.98 -15.51 33.51
CA HIS A 942 4.64 -15.16 33.95
C HIS A 942 3.72 -15.05 32.74
N LYS A 943 2.42 -14.97 32.97
CA LYS A 943 1.46 -14.73 31.90
C LYS A 943 0.38 -13.75 32.32
N ILE A 944 0.02 -12.87 31.38
CA ILE A 944 -1.22 -12.10 31.43
C ILE A 944 -2.24 -12.83 30.55
N VAL A 945 -3.45 -13.07 31.04
CA VAL A 945 -4.58 -13.55 30.22
C VAL A 945 -5.60 -12.43 30.13
N LEU A 946 -5.96 -12.03 28.93
CA LEU A 946 -7.02 -11.06 28.67
C LEU A 946 -8.26 -11.82 28.18
N GLU A 947 -9.35 -11.74 28.92
CA GLU A 947 -10.65 -12.33 28.57
C GLU A 947 -11.64 -11.22 28.18
N ASN A 948 -12.30 -11.39 27.04
CA ASN A 948 -13.50 -10.63 26.76
C ASN A 948 -14.68 -11.23 27.51
N VAL A 949 -15.22 -10.53 28.50
CA VAL A 949 -16.40 -11.00 29.22
C VAL A 949 -17.66 -10.69 28.43
N ARG A 950 -17.81 -9.44 27.96
CA ARG A 950 -18.93 -9.01 27.10
C ARG A 950 -18.69 -7.63 26.48
N GLY A 951 -19.40 -7.34 25.39
CA GLY A 951 -19.37 -6.03 24.71
C GLY A 951 -18.18 -5.85 23.75
N PHE A 952 -18.17 -4.72 23.07
CA PHE A 952 -17.09 -4.31 22.16
C PHE A 952 -15.94 -3.70 22.97
N ASN A 953 -14.88 -4.49 23.18
CA ASN A 953 -13.72 -4.06 23.96
C ASN A 953 -12.45 -4.07 23.11
N ALA A 954 -11.59 -3.10 23.38
CA ALA A 954 -10.28 -2.99 22.77
C ALA A 954 -9.24 -2.68 23.85
N VAL A 955 -8.09 -3.34 23.78
CA VAL A 955 -6.95 -3.11 24.67
C VAL A 955 -5.76 -2.73 23.80
N ASN A 956 -5.15 -1.59 24.10
CA ASN A 956 -4.02 -1.07 23.35
C ASN A 956 -2.69 -1.61 23.89
N LEU A 957 -2.52 -1.61 25.21
CA LEU A 957 -1.24 -2.00 25.79
C LEU A 957 -1.36 -2.38 27.26
N PHE A 958 -0.40 -3.18 27.74
CA PHE A 958 -0.11 -3.39 29.15
C PHE A 958 1.26 -2.80 29.48
N ALA A 959 1.37 -2.04 30.57
CA ALA A 959 2.65 -1.56 31.07
C ALA A 959 2.93 -2.20 32.43
N LEU A 960 4.05 -2.91 32.53
CA LEU A 960 4.49 -3.55 33.75
C LEU A 960 5.80 -2.89 34.19
N ILE A 961 5.75 -2.12 35.28
CA ILE A 961 6.85 -1.24 35.69
C ILE A 961 7.22 -1.54 37.14
N PRO A 962 8.51 -1.74 37.48
CA PRO A 962 8.92 -1.84 38.87
C PRO A 962 8.44 -0.63 39.68
N GLU A 963 7.81 -0.87 40.84
CA GLU A 963 7.13 0.17 41.63
C GLU A 963 8.07 1.35 41.97
N LYS A 964 9.33 1.05 42.33
CA LYS A 964 10.35 2.06 42.60
C LYS A 964 10.68 2.93 41.38
N GLU A 965 10.77 2.32 40.20
CA GLU A 965 11.05 3.03 38.94
C GLU A 965 9.86 3.89 38.53
N TYR A 966 8.63 3.39 38.67
CA TYR A 966 7.41 4.17 38.46
C TYR A 966 7.36 5.40 39.38
N ASN A 967 7.60 5.23 40.69
CA ASN A 967 7.56 6.34 41.64
C ASN A 967 8.66 7.38 41.34
N LYS A 968 9.84 6.93 40.92
CA LYS A 968 10.92 7.82 40.48
C LYS A 968 10.52 8.61 39.22
N ALA A 969 10.06 7.93 38.17
CA ALA A 969 9.63 8.57 36.92
C ALA A 969 8.46 9.53 37.13
N ARG A 970 7.49 9.18 37.99
CA ARG A 970 6.38 10.05 38.37
C ARG A 970 6.87 11.31 39.07
N LYS A 971 7.82 11.19 40.01
CA LYS A 971 8.42 12.34 40.70
C LYS A 971 9.16 13.26 39.72
N GLU A 972 9.99 12.68 38.84
CA GLU A 972 10.71 13.43 37.80
C GLU A 972 9.75 14.16 36.85
N ALA A 973 8.66 13.50 36.43
CA ALA A 973 7.63 14.12 35.60
C ALA A 973 6.93 15.29 36.33
N ILE A 974 6.55 15.12 37.60
CA ILE A 974 5.94 16.19 38.40
C ILE A 974 6.90 17.38 38.54
N GLU A 975 8.18 17.13 38.79
CA GLU A 975 9.22 18.17 38.91
C GLU A 975 9.42 18.92 37.58
N LEU A 976 9.46 18.22 36.44
CA LEU A 976 9.56 18.82 35.11
C LEU A 976 8.37 19.74 34.79
N LEU A 977 7.17 19.36 35.23
CA LEU A 977 5.94 20.10 34.97
C LEU A 977 5.76 21.34 35.86
N GLN A 978 6.45 21.45 37.01
CA GLN A 978 6.26 22.58 37.94
C GLN A 978 6.54 23.95 37.28
N ASN A 979 7.55 24.03 36.40
CA ASN A 979 7.95 25.27 35.74
C ASN A 979 7.35 25.43 34.33
N LYS A 980 6.32 24.63 34.00
CA LYS A 980 5.64 24.68 32.70
C LYS A 980 4.22 25.22 32.87
N THR A 981 3.71 25.79 31.79
CA THR A 981 2.28 26.06 31.63
C THR A 981 1.59 24.74 31.31
N ILE A 982 0.60 24.36 32.12
CA ILE A 982 -0.22 23.17 31.93
C ILE A 982 -1.52 23.60 31.27
N ILE A 983 -1.90 22.93 30.18
CA ILE A 983 -3.15 23.18 29.45
C ILE A 983 -3.91 21.86 29.34
N TYR A 984 -5.16 21.86 29.79
CA TYR A 984 -6.13 20.79 29.61
C TYR A 984 -7.13 21.22 28.54
N LEU A 985 -7.38 20.33 27.58
CA LEU A 985 -8.22 20.57 26.41
C LEU A 985 -9.38 19.58 26.46
N PHE A 986 -10.61 20.07 26.37
CA PHE A 986 -11.81 19.24 26.34
C PHE A 986 -12.71 19.68 25.18
N GLU A 987 -12.93 18.77 24.24
CA GLU A 987 -14.00 18.89 23.26
C GLU A 987 -15.32 18.48 23.92
N ALA A 988 -16.37 19.28 23.78
CA ALA A 988 -17.58 19.08 24.58
C ALA A 988 -18.20 17.70 24.32
N GLU A 989 -18.39 17.33 23.06
CA GLU A 989 -19.08 16.13 22.60
C GLU A 989 -18.32 14.82 22.88
N SER A 990 -16.99 14.88 22.90
CA SER A 990 -16.12 13.71 22.95
C SER A 990 -15.39 13.55 24.29
N ASP A 991 -15.07 14.65 24.98
CA ASP A 991 -14.36 14.63 26.26
C ASP A 991 -15.23 14.88 27.48
N LEU A 992 -16.41 15.52 27.37
CA LEU A 992 -17.27 15.79 28.53
C LEU A 992 -18.40 14.76 28.67
N TYR A 993 -18.56 14.26 29.90
CA TYR A 993 -19.77 13.55 30.29
C TYR A 993 -20.96 14.51 30.27
N ARG A 994 -22.16 14.02 30.00
CA ARG A 994 -23.34 14.86 29.75
C ARG A 994 -24.67 14.21 30.10
N GLU A 995 -25.68 15.04 30.37
CA GLU A 995 -27.04 14.63 30.66
C GLU A 995 -28.04 15.68 30.12
N ASN A 996 -29.16 15.25 29.54
CA ASN A 996 -30.18 16.10 28.88
C ASN A 996 -29.56 17.05 27.84
N THR A 997 -28.85 16.46 26.87
CA THR A 997 -28.15 17.15 25.79
C THR A 997 -28.25 16.37 24.49
N GLU A 998 -28.16 17.07 23.36
CA GLU A 998 -28.08 16.51 22.01
C GLU A 998 -26.73 16.86 21.36
N ILE A 999 -26.12 15.93 20.61
CA ILE A 999 -24.97 16.25 19.76
C ILE A 999 -25.50 16.80 18.44
N ILE A 1000 -25.09 18.02 18.10
CA ILE A 1000 -25.41 18.63 16.82
C ILE A 1000 -24.19 18.59 15.89
N LYS A 1001 -24.43 18.41 14.60
CA LYS A 1001 -23.41 18.47 13.55
C LYS A 1001 -23.55 19.81 12.84
N ASP A 1002 -22.76 20.79 13.28
CA ASP A 1002 -22.87 22.18 12.79
C ASP A 1002 -21.55 22.68 12.21
N PHE A 1003 -21.65 23.52 11.19
CA PHE A 1003 -20.62 23.81 10.20
C PHE A 1003 -19.52 24.78 10.67
N ASN A 1004 -19.48 25.13 11.96
CA ASN A 1004 -18.49 26.01 12.59
C ASN A 1004 -18.01 25.58 14.00
N ALA A 1005 -18.42 24.40 14.47
CA ALA A 1005 -17.98 23.81 15.75
C ALA A 1005 -16.58 23.18 15.62
N SER A 1006 -15.80 23.09 16.70
CA SER A 1006 -14.56 22.30 16.79
C SER A 1006 -14.84 20.82 16.54
N ASN A 1007 -13.94 20.14 15.82
CA ASN A 1007 -14.17 18.83 15.18
C ASN A 1007 -15.50 18.60 14.40
N GLY A 1008 -16.30 19.65 14.14
CA GLY A 1008 -17.55 19.59 13.37
C GLY A 1008 -18.77 19.14 14.17
N GLU A 1009 -18.67 19.06 15.50
CA GLU A 1009 -19.73 18.63 16.40
C GLU A 1009 -19.75 19.50 17.66
N ALA A 1010 -20.93 19.76 18.23
CA ALA A 1010 -21.06 20.50 19.49
C ALA A 1010 -22.18 19.90 20.35
N ILE A 1011 -22.21 20.24 21.63
CA ILE A 1011 -23.29 19.85 22.55
C ILE A 1011 -24.35 20.94 22.61
N LYS A 1012 -25.59 20.59 22.28
CA LYS A 1012 -26.77 21.39 22.56
C LYS A 1012 -27.42 20.94 23.88
N PHE A 1013 -27.71 21.89 24.77
CA PHE A 1013 -28.33 21.58 26.05
C PHE A 1013 -29.85 21.80 26.05
N ASP A 1014 -30.55 20.91 26.77
CA ASP A 1014 -31.92 21.14 27.22
C ASP A 1014 -31.95 22.02 28.50
N GLN A 1015 -33.12 22.54 28.90
CA GLN A 1015 -33.28 23.47 30.03
C GLN A 1015 -32.77 22.94 31.40
N LYS A 1016 -32.51 21.64 31.54
CA LYS A 1016 -31.92 20.99 32.73
C LYS A 1016 -30.66 20.18 32.40
N GLY A 1017 -30.00 20.52 31.30
CA GLY A 1017 -28.80 19.82 30.85
C GLY A 1017 -27.58 20.13 31.72
N LYS A 1018 -26.59 19.24 31.70
CA LYS A 1018 -25.28 19.46 32.33
C LYS A 1018 -24.19 18.71 31.58
N ALA A 1019 -22.98 19.26 31.60
CA ALA A 1019 -21.77 18.61 31.10
C ALA A 1019 -20.67 18.68 32.17
N TRP A 1020 -19.85 17.64 32.30
CA TRP A 1020 -18.80 17.60 33.33
C TRP A 1020 -17.60 16.73 32.95
N GLN A 1021 -16.47 16.97 33.62
CA GLN A 1021 -15.28 16.12 33.55
C GLN A 1021 -14.52 16.17 34.88
N ASN A 1022 -13.92 15.04 35.26
CA ASN A 1022 -12.97 14.97 36.36
C ASN A 1022 -11.57 15.28 35.81
N VAL A 1023 -10.88 16.24 36.44
CA VAL A 1023 -9.57 16.73 36.01
C VAL A 1023 -8.57 16.53 37.15
N GLU A 1024 -7.48 15.81 36.88
CA GLU A 1024 -6.34 15.70 37.80
C GLU A 1024 -5.43 16.91 37.61
N ILE A 1025 -5.43 17.80 38.60
CA ILE A 1025 -4.55 18.96 38.66
C ILE A 1025 -3.18 18.49 39.13
N VAL A 1026 -2.19 18.56 38.24
CA VAL A 1026 -0.83 18.02 38.50
C VAL A 1026 0.11 19.05 39.14
N LYS A 1027 -0.25 20.33 39.12
CA LYS A 1027 0.56 21.46 39.59
C LYS A 1027 -0.28 22.39 40.47
N ASN A 1028 0.29 22.80 41.61
CA ASN A 1028 -0.27 23.86 42.42
C ASN A 1028 -0.08 25.19 41.68
N SER A 1029 -1.16 25.82 41.20
CA SER A 1029 -1.05 27.04 40.39
C SER A 1029 -2.33 27.86 40.41
N THR A 1030 -2.21 29.10 39.95
CA THR A 1030 -3.35 29.85 39.44
C THR A 1030 -3.73 29.32 38.06
N TYR A 1031 -5.03 29.17 37.82
CA TYR A 1031 -5.65 28.62 36.62
C TYR A 1031 -6.72 29.57 36.09
N ARG A 1032 -7.03 29.39 34.81
CA ARG A 1032 -8.12 30.08 34.10
C ARG A 1032 -8.86 29.10 33.19
N LEU A 1033 -10.17 29.28 33.06
CA LEU A 1033 -11.00 28.54 32.11
C LEU A 1033 -11.34 29.43 30.93
N ALA A 1034 -11.30 28.85 29.72
CA ALA A 1034 -11.76 29.45 28.48
C ALA A 1034 -12.83 28.55 27.85
N LEU A 1035 -13.97 29.13 27.48
CA LEU A 1035 -15.10 28.42 26.87
C LEU A 1035 -15.41 29.01 25.51
N LYS A 1036 -15.81 28.15 24.58
CA LYS A 1036 -16.36 28.55 23.28
C LYS A 1036 -17.72 27.86 23.07
N GLY A 1037 -18.67 28.57 22.49
CA GLY A 1037 -20.03 28.09 22.26
C GLY A 1037 -21.01 29.24 22.08
N ASN A 1038 -22.30 28.99 22.29
CA ASN A 1038 -23.35 30.01 22.22
C ASN A 1038 -24.32 29.87 23.41
N GLY A 1039 -24.42 30.89 24.26
CA GLY A 1039 -25.34 30.90 25.41
C GLY A 1039 -24.66 31.29 26.73
N THR A 1040 -25.40 31.21 27.83
CA THR A 1040 -24.89 31.55 29.16
C THR A 1040 -24.74 30.30 30.01
N PHE A 1041 -23.57 30.09 30.61
CA PHE A 1041 -23.19 28.89 31.35
C PHE A 1041 -22.76 29.20 32.78
N ASN A 1042 -23.28 28.43 33.73
CA ASN A 1042 -22.73 28.31 35.08
C ASN A 1042 -21.64 27.25 35.07
N ILE A 1043 -20.44 27.62 35.53
CA ILE A 1043 -19.24 26.79 35.55
C ILE A 1043 -18.81 26.63 37.00
N SER A 1044 -18.49 25.41 37.41
CA SER A 1044 -17.99 25.12 38.75
C SER A 1044 -16.80 24.17 38.71
N ILE A 1045 -15.79 24.47 39.53
CA ILE A 1045 -14.60 23.64 39.73
C ILE A 1045 -14.04 23.87 41.14
N GLY A 1046 -13.97 22.82 41.96
CA GLY A 1046 -13.66 22.95 43.38
C GLY A 1046 -14.68 23.85 44.10
N ASP A 1047 -14.18 24.84 44.84
CA ASP A 1047 -15.02 25.81 45.56
C ASP A 1047 -15.42 27.03 44.70
N TYR A 1048 -14.96 27.10 43.44
CA TYR A 1048 -15.19 28.23 42.55
C TYR A 1048 -16.43 28.04 41.67
N LYS A 1049 -17.22 29.10 41.51
CA LYS A 1049 -18.39 29.16 40.63
C LYS A 1049 -18.41 30.46 39.82
N TYR A 1050 -18.62 30.35 38.51
CA TYR A 1050 -18.64 31.47 37.58
C TYR A 1050 -19.85 31.38 36.65
N VAL A 1051 -20.28 32.52 36.11
CA VAL A 1051 -21.28 32.61 35.04
C VAL A 1051 -20.62 33.29 33.84
N LEU A 1052 -20.60 32.62 32.69
CA LEU A 1052 -20.05 33.15 31.45
C LEU A 1052 -21.11 33.14 30.34
N THR A 1053 -21.23 34.25 29.63
CA THR A 1053 -22.01 34.34 28.39
C THR A 1053 -21.07 34.26 27.21
N VAL A 1054 -21.24 33.24 26.36
CA VAL A 1054 -20.39 32.96 25.22
C VAL A 1054 -21.13 33.16 23.89
N ASN A 1055 -20.40 33.64 22.88
CA ASN A 1055 -20.86 33.75 21.50
C ASN A 1055 -19.94 32.91 20.61
N ASN A 1056 -20.48 32.33 19.54
CA ASN A 1056 -19.81 31.26 18.78
C ASN A 1056 -18.48 31.69 18.10
N SER A 1057 -18.18 33.00 18.09
CA SER A 1057 -17.03 33.59 17.42
C SER A 1057 -15.73 33.57 18.22
N THR A 1058 -15.76 33.66 19.55
CA THR A 1058 -14.55 33.87 20.37
C THR A 1058 -14.58 33.10 21.68
N PHE A 1059 -13.40 32.87 22.27
CA PHE A 1059 -13.30 32.34 23.63
C PHE A 1059 -13.68 33.39 24.66
N GLU A 1060 -14.43 32.96 25.66
CA GLU A 1060 -14.73 33.74 26.86
C GLU A 1060 -14.07 33.11 28.08
N TYR A 1061 -13.70 33.95 29.05
CA TYR A 1061 -12.76 33.54 30.09
C TYR A 1061 -13.30 33.79 31.49
N THR A 1062 -13.05 32.86 32.41
CA THR A 1062 -13.26 33.10 33.84
C THR A 1062 -12.22 34.09 34.39
N PRO A 1063 -12.47 34.68 35.57
CA PRO A 1063 -11.40 35.20 36.42
C PRO A 1063 -10.36 34.12 36.74
N LEU A 1064 -9.19 34.55 37.20
CA LEU A 1064 -8.15 33.67 37.71
C LEU A 1064 -8.56 33.03 39.04
N PHE A 1065 -8.25 31.75 39.23
CA PHE A 1065 -8.50 31.03 40.47
C PHE A 1065 -7.41 30.02 40.81
N TYR A 1066 -7.16 29.78 42.09
CA TYR A 1066 -6.07 28.93 42.53
C TYR A 1066 -6.55 27.51 42.80
N LEU A 1067 -5.90 26.50 42.19
CA LEU A 1067 -6.11 25.09 42.47
C LEU A 1067 -4.82 24.46 43.02
N ARG A 1068 -5.00 23.60 44.02
CA ARG A 1068 -3.92 22.72 44.50
C ARG A 1068 -3.90 21.46 43.64
N ASN A 1069 -2.82 20.71 43.71
CA ASN A 1069 -2.72 19.39 43.14
C ASN A 1069 -3.80 18.49 43.76
N GLY A 1070 -4.55 17.79 42.92
CA GLY A 1070 -5.65 16.94 43.32
C GLY A 1070 -6.66 16.71 42.20
N GLU A 1071 -7.66 15.89 42.46
CA GLU A 1071 -8.76 15.66 41.52
C GLU A 1071 -9.89 16.65 41.76
N TYR A 1072 -10.36 17.29 40.69
CA TYR A 1072 -11.46 18.26 40.72
C TYR A 1072 -12.51 17.88 39.69
N LYS A 1073 -13.78 18.10 40.03
CA LYS A 1073 -14.88 17.99 39.07
C LYS A 1073 -15.14 19.35 38.45
N LEU A 1074 -14.92 19.47 37.15
CA LEU A 1074 -15.38 20.58 36.32
C LEU A 1074 -16.80 20.30 35.87
N GLU A 1075 -17.75 21.16 36.20
CA GLU A 1075 -19.16 21.02 35.84
C GLU A 1075 -19.69 22.31 35.20
N ILE A 1076 -20.43 22.16 34.10
CA ILE A 1076 -20.95 23.23 33.25
C ILE A 1076 -22.45 23.00 33.03
N THR A 1077 -23.26 24.01 33.33
CA THR A 1077 -24.72 23.97 33.20
C THR A 1077 -25.23 25.21 32.46
N PRO A 1078 -26.18 25.08 31.52
CA PRO A 1078 -26.72 26.21 30.80
C PRO A 1078 -27.71 26.98 31.69
N THR A 1079 -27.78 28.28 31.50
CA THR A 1079 -28.81 29.15 32.06
C THR A 1079 -29.73 29.73 30.99
N SER A 1080 -29.26 29.78 29.73
CA SER A 1080 -30.05 30.13 28.55
C SER A 1080 -30.66 28.90 27.88
N LYS A 1081 -31.83 29.06 27.26
CA LYS A 1081 -32.46 28.03 26.44
C LYS A 1081 -31.64 27.79 25.16
N ASP A 1082 -31.55 26.53 24.71
CA ASP A 1082 -30.84 26.13 23.49
C ASP A 1082 -29.34 26.48 23.47
N ALA A 1083 -28.68 26.51 24.64
CA ALA A 1083 -27.25 26.79 24.73
C ALA A 1083 -26.41 25.70 24.05
N LEU A 1084 -25.34 26.12 23.36
CA LEU A 1084 -24.38 25.27 22.65
C LEU A 1084 -23.01 25.38 23.32
N LEU A 1085 -22.37 24.27 23.65
CA LEU A 1085 -20.99 24.22 24.11
C LEU A 1085 -20.13 23.49 23.08
N ASP A 1086 -19.05 24.14 22.69
CA ASP A 1086 -18.09 23.66 21.69
C ASP A 1086 -16.87 23.08 22.41
N VAL A 1087 -16.11 23.95 23.10
CA VAL A 1087 -14.82 23.59 23.69
C VAL A 1087 -14.62 24.22 25.06
N VAL A 1088 -13.89 23.53 25.93
CA VAL A 1088 -13.48 24.02 27.24
C VAL A 1088 -11.98 23.79 27.45
N TRP A 1089 -11.22 24.87 27.67
CA TRP A 1089 -9.80 24.81 28.00
C TRP A 1089 -9.55 25.29 29.42
N LEU A 1090 -8.73 24.57 30.17
CA LEU A 1090 -8.26 24.95 31.49
C LEU A 1090 -6.73 25.09 31.43
N TYR A 1091 -6.18 26.24 31.76
CA TYR A 1091 -4.72 26.42 31.71
C TYR A 1091 -4.19 27.14 32.94
N SER A 1092 -2.97 26.78 33.33
CA SER A 1092 -2.25 27.46 34.42
C SER A 1092 -1.64 28.76 33.90
N THR A 1093 -1.80 29.86 34.62
CA THR A 1093 -1.15 31.12 34.29
C THR A 1093 -0.92 31.97 35.54
N ASP A 1094 0.20 32.71 35.55
CA ASP A 1094 0.54 33.67 36.59
C ASP A 1094 0.08 35.10 36.23
N LYS A 1095 -0.43 35.30 35.00
CA LYS A 1095 -0.89 36.59 34.46
C LYS A 1095 -2.34 36.46 33.97
N ASN A 1096 -3.03 37.59 33.79
CA ASN A 1096 -4.38 37.58 33.23
C ASN A 1096 -4.36 37.48 31.69
N GLU A 1097 -3.54 36.57 31.15
CA GLU A 1097 -3.34 36.42 29.71
C GLU A 1097 -4.48 35.61 29.08
N THR A 1098 -4.79 35.89 27.81
CA THR A 1098 -5.72 35.13 26.97
C THR A 1098 -5.02 33.95 26.30
N LEU A 1099 -5.77 33.04 25.63
CA LEU A 1099 -5.15 31.97 24.86
C LEU A 1099 -4.27 32.53 23.73
N GLU A 1100 -4.69 33.59 23.06
CA GLU A 1100 -3.88 34.22 22.00
C GLU A 1100 -2.54 34.74 22.56
N GLU A 1101 -2.58 35.45 23.69
CA GLU A 1101 -1.38 35.96 24.37
C GLU A 1101 -0.48 34.83 24.89
N LEU A 1102 -1.06 33.73 25.37
CA LEU A 1102 -0.33 32.55 25.84
C LEU A 1102 0.50 31.88 24.72
N PHE A 1103 0.01 31.93 23.48
CA PHE A 1103 0.70 31.38 22.31
C PHE A 1103 1.46 32.44 21.49
N GLN A 1104 1.34 33.74 21.82
CA GLN A 1104 2.12 34.80 21.20
C GLN A 1104 3.59 34.71 21.62
N THR A 1105 4.46 34.55 20.63
CA THR A 1105 5.92 34.57 20.83
C THR A 1105 6.47 35.89 20.29
N ASN A 1106 6.73 36.86 21.18
CA ASN A 1106 7.23 38.19 20.80
C ASN A 1106 8.73 38.21 20.42
N GLU A 1107 9.46 37.12 20.68
CA GLU A 1107 10.88 37.01 20.38
C GLU A 1107 11.12 35.98 19.27
N THR A 1108 11.95 36.31 18.28
CA THR A 1108 12.43 35.37 17.26
C THR A 1108 13.60 34.56 17.84
N PRO A 1109 13.39 33.28 18.21
CA PRO A 1109 14.40 32.51 18.94
C PRO A 1109 15.65 32.21 18.09
N ALA A 1110 15.49 32.17 16.77
CA ALA A 1110 16.60 32.15 15.83
C ALA A 1110 16.20 32.72 14.46
N THR A 1111 17.20 33.04 13.64
CA THR A 1111 17.04 33.52 12.26
C THR A 1111 17.87 32.66 11.30
N VAL A 1112 17.24 32.21 10.21
CA VAL A 1112 17.97 31.55 9.13
C VAL A 1112 18.69 32.62 8.32
N GLN A 1113 20.02 32.63 8.37
CA GLN A 1113 20.85 33.58 7.62
C GLN A 1113 20.98 33.18 6.15
N ASP A 1114 21.19 31.88 5.91
CA ASP A 1114 21.39 31.33 4.57
C ASP A 1114 21.10 29.82 4.58
N TYR A 1115 20.68 29.27 3.44
CA TYR A 1115 20.61 27.85 3.24
C TYR A 1115 20.86 27.46 1.78
N THR A 1116 21.55 26.33 1.59
CA THR A 1116 21.89 25.82 0.27
C THR A 1116 21.52 24.35 0.13
N LYS A 1117 20.84 24.03 -0.96
CA LYS A 1117 20.63 22.64 -1.40
C LYS A 1117 21.90 22.17 -2.11
N VAL A 1118 22.75 21.41 -1.41
CA VAL A 1118 23.96 20.85 -2.03
C VAL A 1118 23.57 19.72 -3.00
N ASN A 1119 22.67 18.85 -2.56
CA ASN A 1119 22.03 17.82 -3.39
C ASN A 1119 20.72 17.35 -2.72
N PRO A 1120 19.91 16.46 -3.33
CA PRO A 1120 18.63 16.02 -2.76
C PRO A 1120 18.69 15.42 -1.35
N THR A 1121 19.85 14.94 -0.91
CA THR A 1121 20.05 14.27 0.39
C THR A 1121 20.90 15.10 1.37
N LEU A 1122 21.35 16.29 0.98
CA LEU A 1122 22.28 17.10 1.76
C LEU A 1122 21.98 18.58 1.60
N TRP A 1123 21.66 19.22 2.73
CA TRP A 1123 21.45 20.66 2.82
C TRP A 1123 22.34 21.25 3.90
N LYS A 1124 22.76 22.49 3.70
CA LYS A 1124 23.49 23.28 4.68
C LYS A 1124 22.66 24.50 5.05
N VAL A 1125 22.53 24.77 6.33
CA VAL A 1125 21.76 25.88 6.87
C VAL A 1125 22.66 26.63 7.85
N LYS A 1126 22.70 27.96 7.74
CA LYS A 1126 23.34 28.84 8.71
C LYS A 1126 22.25 29.52 9.52
N VAL A 1127 22.32 29.36 10.83
CA VAL A 1127 21.32 29.90 11.76
C VAL A 1127 22.03 30.70 12.85
N ASN A 1128 21.49 31.87 13.18
CA ASN A 1128 21.86 32.60 14.38
C ASN A 1128 20.72 32.48 15.39
N ALA A 1129 21.00 31.83 16.53
CA ALA A 1129 20.01 31.49 17.54
C ALA A 1129 20.30 32.14 18.89
N THR A 1130 19.31 32.82 19.46
CA THR A 1130 19.37 33.38 20.82
C THR A 1130 18.76 32.42 21.85
N LYS A 1131 17.83 31.56 21.43
CA LYS A 1131 17.16 30.54 22.25
C LYS A 1131 17.00 29.23 21.46
N PRO A 1132 16.76 28.08 22.13
CA PRO A 1132 16.33 26.85 21.47
C PRO A 1132 15.15 27.09 20.53
N PHE A 1133 15.12 26.38 19.40
CA PHE A 1133 14.18 26.67 18.32
C PHE A 1133 13.79 25.43 17.52
N MET A 1134 12.64 25.50 16.85
CA MET A 1134 12.23 24.53 15.85
C MET A 1134 12.68 24.99 14.46
N LEU A 1135 13.51 24.18 13.80
CA LEU A 1135 13.86 24.34 12.39
C LEU A 1135 12.87 23.54 11.54
N THR A 1136 12.08 24.21 10.71
CA THR A 1136 11.21 23.54 9.74
C THR A 1136 11.92 23.34 8.42
N PHE A 1137 11.69 22.19 7.79
CA PHE A 1137 12.29 21.78 6.54
C PHE A 1137 11.23 21.19 5.62
N ALA A 1138 10.83 21.95 4.59
CA ALA A 1138 9.71 21.65 3.70
C ALA A 1138 9.96 20.49 2.70
N GLU A 1139 10.87 19.56 3.01
CA GLU A 1139 10.88 18.22 2.43
C GLU A 1139 9.80 17.35 3.08
N SER A 1140 9.27 16.36 2.33
CA SER A 1140 8.32 15.39 2.87
C SER A 1140 8.89 14.74 4.14
N TYR A 1141 8.06 14.61 5.17
CA TYR A 1141 8.46 13.98 6.43
C TYR A 1141 8.94 12.54 6.20
N ASP A 1142 10.15 12.24 6.69
CA ASP A 1142 10.67 10.87 6.77
C ASP A 1142 11.59 10.76 8.01
N PRO A 1143 11.43 9.73 8.86
CA PRO A 1143 12.20 9.58 10.09
C PRO A 1143 13.71 9.37 9.89
N LEU A 1144 14.16 9.14 8.65
CA LEU A 1144 15.56 8.88 8.31
C LEU A 1144 16.36 10.14 7.95
N TRP A 1145 15.71 11.31 7.91
CA TRP A 1145 16.42 12.59 7.94
C TRP A 1145 17.13 12.78 9.29
N GLU A 1146 18.25 13.51 9.29
CA GLU A 1146 19.02 13.84 10.50
C GLU A 1146 19.53 15.27 10.36
N ALA A 1147 19.35 16.09 11.40
CA ALA A 1147 20.03 17.37 11.51
C ALA A 1147 21.32 17.20 12.33
N ARG A 1148 22.46 17.51 11.72
CA ARG A 1148 23.78 17.51 12.37
C ARG A 1148 24.16 18.96 12.67
N VAL A 1149 24.17 19.33 13.94
CA VAL A 1149 24.40 20.71 14.40
C VAL A 1149 25.88 20.91 14.71
N TYR A 1150 26.50 21.88 14.05
CA TYR A 1150 27.89 22.25 14.26
C TYR A 1150 27.99 23.63 14.89
N LYS A 1151 28.87 23.75 15.88
CA LYS A 1151 29.28 25.01 16.51
C LYS A 1151 30.80 25.08 16.50
N ASP A 1152 31.36 26.18 16.01
CA ASP A 1152 32.81 26.37 15.83
C ASP A 1152 33.49 25.21 15.07
N GLY A 1153 32.80 24.66 14.07
CA GLY A 1153 33.29 23.54 13.24
C GLY A 1153 33.25 22.15 13.91
N LYS A 1154 32.75 22.03 15.16
CA LYS A 1154 32.60 20.76 15.86
C LYS A 1154 31.13 20.34 15.90
N LEU A 1155 30.88 19.05 15.65
CA LEU A 1155 29.54 18.46 15.80
C LEU A 1155 29.16 18.46 17.29
N VAL A 1156 28.10 19.17 17.65
CA VAL A 1156 27.63 19.30 19.04
C VAL A 1156 26.33 18.54 19.31
N GLU A 1157 25.48 18.35 18.29
CA GLU A 1157 24.18 17.70 18.44
C GLU A 1157 23.76 16.97 17.15
N LYS A 1158 23.01 15.87 17.31
CA LYS A 1158 22.30 15.18 16.23
C LYS A 1158 20.83 15.08 16.61
N VAL A 1159 19.95 15.57 15.75
CA VAL A 1159 18.52 15.69 16.02
C VAL A 1159 17.73 14.89 14.99
N SER A 1160 16.83 14.04 15.47
CA SER A 1160 15.85 13.31 14.65
C SER A 1160 14.65 14.21 14.30
N PRO A 1161 14.03 14.02 13.12
CA PRO A 1161 12.92 14.84 12.68
C PRO A 1161 11.64 14.48 13.43
N VAL A 1162 10.77 15.47 13.57
CA VAL A 1162 9.37 15.32 13.95
C VAL A 1162 8.47 15.82 12.83
N PRO A 1163 7.27 15.25 12.63
CA PRO A 1163 6.35 15.74 11.61
C PRO A 1163 5.80 17.13 12.01
N VAL A 1164 5.97 18.11 11.14
CA VAL A 1164 5.38 19.45 11.23
C VAL A 1164 4.30 19.57 10.15
N TYR A 1165 3.15 20.15 10.50
CA TYR A 1165 1.94 20.14 9.66
C TYR A 1165 1.52 18.72 9.21
N GLY A 1166 1.97 17.68 9.91
CA GLY A 1166 1.77 16.28 9.54
C GLY A 1166 2.50 15.81 8.28
N VAL A 1167 3.18 16.69 7.51
CA VAL A 1167 3.70 16.35 6.17
C VAL A 1167 5.14 16.76 5.88
N ILE A 1168 5.74 17.66 6.67
CA ILE A 1168 7.13 18.10 6.49
C ILE A 1168 8.00 17.80 7.73
N ASN A 1169 9.31 17.92 7.61
CA ASN A 1169 10.24 17.66 8.70
C ASN A 1169 10.40 18.89 9.61
N GLY A 1170 10.49 18.68 10.91
CA GLY A 1170 10.91 19.66 11.91
C GLY A 1170 12.02 19.10 12.80
N PHE A 1171 12.96 19.95 13.21
CA PHE A 1171 14.06 19.58 14.11
C PHE A 1171 14.09 20.54 15.29
N TRP A 1172 13.94 19.99 16.50
CA TRP A 1172 14.10 20.77 17.73
C TRP A 1172 15.58 20.90 18.07
N ILE A 1173 16.13 22.10 17.91
CA ILE A 1173 17.55 22.39 18.13
C ILE A 1173 17.72 23.08 19.49
N ASN A 1174 18.46 22.45 20.39
CA ASN A 1174 18.67 22.96 21.75
C ASN A 1174 19.98 23.75 21.90
N GLN A 1175 20.56 24.22 20.79
CA GLN A 1175 21.81 24.98 20.74
C GLN A 1175 21.54 26.45 20.40
N THR A 1176 22.43 27.33 20.88
CA THR A 1176 22.40 28.78 20.64
C THR A 1176 23.74 29.30 20.10
N GLY A 1177 23.73 30.51 19.56
CA GLY A 1177 24.84 31.17 18.85
C GLY A 1177 24.75 31.01 17.33
N ASP A 1178 25.87 31.20 16.65
CA ASP A 1178 26.00 30.91 15.22
C ASP A 1178 26.22 29.42 15.00
N LEU A 1179 25.29 28.80 14.26
CA LEU A 1179 25.24 27.36 14.03
C LEU A 1179 25.31 27.05 12.54
N GLU A 1180 26.08 26.03 12.18
CA GLU A 1180 25.98 25.37 10.87
C GLU A 1180 25.22 24.06 11.05
N ILE A 1181 24.03 23.97 10.46
CA ILE A 1181 23.19 22.77 10.52
C ILE A 1181 23.26 22.06 9.17
N VAL A 1182 23.66 20.80 9.21
CA VAL A 1182 23.69 19.92 8.04
C VAL A 1182 22.50 18.97 8.11
N LEU A 1183 21.52 19.15 7.24
CA LEU A 1183 20.39 18.22 7.09
C LEU A 1183 20.80 17.12 6.11
N ARG A 1184 20.85 15.87 6.60
CA ARG A 1184 21.33 14.72 5.84
C ARG A 1184 20.33 13.57 5.88
N TYR A 1185 20.00 13.03 4.72
CA TYR A 1185 19.22 11.79 4.63
C TYR A 1185 20.15 10.59 4.81
N THR A 1186 20.04 9.93 5.96
CA THR A 1186 21.03 8.93 6.44
C THR A 1186 21.26 7.71 5.53
N PRO A 1187 20.26 7.20 4.76
CA PRO A 1187 20.51 6.08 3.84
C PRO A 1187 21.54 6.37 2.75
N GLN A 1188 21.73 7.65 2.39
CA GLN A 1188 22.71 8.05 1.38
C GLN A 1188 24.15 7.70 1.80
N ASP A 1189 24.48 7.76 3.10
CA ASP A 1189 25.82 7.46 3.60
C ASP A 1189 26.20 5.99 3.36
N TRP A 1190 25.22 5.07 3.46
CA TRP A 1190 25.42 3.64 3.17
C TRP A 1190 25.45 3.35 1.68
N PHE A 1191 24.63 4.07 0.90
CA PHE A 1191 24.67 3.99 -0.55
C PHE A 1191 26.05 4.39 -1.09
N GLU A 1192 26.62 5.51 -0.63
CA GLU A 1192 27.94 5.98 -1.05
C GLU A 1192 29.05 4.99 -0.69
N ARG A 1193 29.01 4.39 0.51
CA ARG A 1193 29.96 3.35 0.92
C ARG A 1193 29.87 2.10 0.05
N GLY A 1194 28.65 1.61 -0.18
CA GLY A 1194 28.43 0.48 -1.07
C GLY A 1194 28.81 0.80 -2.53
N LEU A 1195 28.56 2.03 -3.00
CA LEU A 1195 28.95 2.45 -4.33
C LEU A 1195 30.47 2.41 -4.52
N MET A 1196 31.26 2.84 -3.53
CA MET A 1196 32.73 2.74 -3.58
C MET A 1196 33.20 1.29 -3.71
N VAL A 1197 32.61 0.36 -2.94
CA VAL A 1197 32.94 -1.08 -3.00
C VAL A 1197 32.56 -1.68 -4.35
N SER A 1198 31.34 -1.41 -4.81
CA SER A 1198 30.81 -1.84 -6.10
C SER A 1198 31.64 -1.32 -7.28
N LEU A 1199 31.97 -0.02 -7.29
CA LEU A 1199 32.75 0.62 -8.35
C LEU A 1199 34.17 0.09 -8.40
N THR A 1200 34.84 -0.04 -7.26
CA THR A 1200 36.20 -0.60 -7.19
C THR A 1200 36.21 -2.03 -7.74
N THR A 1201 35.23 -2.85 -7.36
CA THR A 1201 35.11 -4.24 -7.83
C THR A 1201 34.81 -4.32 -9.32
N PHE A 1202 33.95 -3.44 -9.83
CA PHE A 1202 33.66 -3.33 -11.26
C PHE A 1202 34.92 -2.98 -12.06
N LEU A 1203 35.66 -1.93 -11.65
CA LEU A 1203 36.89 -1.49 -12.32
C LEU A 1203 37.98 -2.56 -12.32
N LEU A 1204 38.20 -3.23 -11.18
CA LEU A 1204 39.15 -4.34 -11.07
C LEU A 1204 38.74 -5.53 -11.95
N SER A 1205 37.45 -5.83 -12.04
CA SER A 1205 36.93 -6.91 -12.89
C SER A 1205 37.13 -6.60 -14.37
N VAL A 1206 36.79 -5.39 -14.81
CA VAL A 1206 36.98 -4.94 -16.20
C VAL A 1206 38.47 -4.92 -16.56
N PHE A 1207 39.31 -4.37 -15.67
CA PHE A 1207 40.76 -4.37 -15.86
C PHE A 1207 41.31 -5.80 -15.99
N TYR A 1208 40.88 -6.73 -15.12
CA TYR A 1208 41.32 -8.12 -15.18
C TYR A 1208 40.87 -8.81 -16.48
N ILE A 1209 39.61 -8.60 -16.91
CA ILE A 1209 39.10 -9.15 -18.18
C ILE A 1209 39.93 -8.63 -19.36
N PHE A 1210 40.21 -7.33 -19.40
CA PHE A 1210 41.04 -6.72 -20.44
C PHE A 1210 42.48 -7.26 -20.40
N TYR A 1211 43.09 -7.30 -19.21
CA TYR A 1211 44.42 -7.87 -19.00
C TYR A 1211 44.50 -9.33 -19.48
N ASP A 1212 43.54 -10.17 -19.12
CA ASP A 1212 43.50 -11.58 -19.52
C ASP A 1212 43.37 -11.73 -21.04
N TRP A 1213 42.53 -10.89 -21.66
CA TRP A 1213 42.39 -10.85 -23.12
C TRP A 1213 43.69 -10.44 -23.83
N ARG A 1214 44.38 -9.40 -23.35
CA ARG A 1214 45.67 -8.96 -23.93
C ARG A 1214 46.81 -9.95 -23.65
N ARG A 1215 46.80 -10.59 -22.48
CA ARG A 1215 47.72 -11.68 -22.12
C ARG A 1215 47.59 -12.84 -23.12
N GLU A 1216 46.36 -13.22 -23.47
CA GLU A 1216 46.11 -14.27 -24.46
C GLU A 1216 46.61 -13.89 -25.86
N LYS A 1217 46.45 -12.62 -26.25
CA LYS A 1217 46.98 -12.11 -27.53
C LYS A 1217 48.51 -12.05 -27.58
N GLY A 1218 49.18 -12.29 -26.46
CA GLY A 1218 50.63 -12.40 -26.39
C GLY A 1218 51.36 -11.09 -26.18
N ASP A 1219 50.64 -10.02 -25.80
CA ASP A 1219 51.19 -8.69 -25.58
C ASP A 1219 52.35 -8.68 -24.59
N LYS A 1220 53.43 -7.96 -24.96
CA LYS A 1220 54.66 -7.88 -24.15
C LYS A 1220 54.41 -7.33 -22.75
N TRP A 1221 53.59 -6.28 -22.60
CA TRP A 1221 53.31 -5.67 -21.29
C TRP A 1221 52.52 -6.61 -20.37
N ALA A 1222 51.51 -7.31 -20.90
CA ALA A 1222 50.67 -8.24 -20.13
C ALA A 1222 51.49 -9.46 -19.68
N LYS A 1223 52.34 -10.03 -20.56
CA LYS A 1223 53.26 -11.13 -20.20
C LYS A 1223 54.32 -10.70 -19.16
N ARG A 1224 54.82 -9.46 -19.21
CA ARG A 1224 55.72 -8.91 -18.17
C ARG A 1224 55.01 -8.81 -16.82
N LEU A 1225 53.76 -8.35 -16.81
CA LEU A 1225 52.94 -8.28 -15.60
C LEU A 1225 52.77 -9.68 -14.99
N GLU A 1226 52.45 -10.69 -15.81
CA GLU A 1226 52.32 -12.08 -15.38
C GLU A 1226 53.60 -12.61 -14.71
N LYS A 1227 54.77 -12.34 -15.31
CA LYS A 1227 56.08 -12.71 -14.74
C LYS A 1227 56.31 -12.04 -13.38
N LYS A 1228 55.98 -10.75 -13.24
CA LYS A 1228 56.07 -10.04 -11.95
C LYS A 1228 55.14 -10.65 -10.90
N PHE A 1229 53.88 -10.93 -11.26
CA PHE A 1229 52.93 -11.59 -10.35
C PHE A 1229 53.40 -12.97 -9.91
N LYS A 1230 53.90 -13.81 -10.83
CA LYS A 1230 54.47 -15.13 -10.49
C LYS A 1230 55.68 -15.03 -9.56
N LYS A 1231 56.52 -13.99 -9.72
CA LYS A 1231 57.66 -13.72 -8.81
C LYS A 1231 57.18 -13.26 -7.42
N LEU A 1232 56.07 -12.53 -7.34
CA LEU A 1232 55.48 -12.09 -6.08
C LEU A 1232 54.81 -13.25 -5.33
N THR A 1233 53.99 -14.05 -6.02
CA THR A 1233 53.26 -15.18 -5.42
C THR A 1233 54.19 -16.32 -5.00
N SER A 1234 55.30 -16.54 -5.72
CA SER A 1234 56.35 -17.47 -5.27
C SER A 1234 57.09 -16.98 -4.01
N LYS A 1235 57.31 -15.67 -3.86
CA LYS A 1235 57.83 -15.09 -2.61
C LYS A 1235 56.85 -15.23 -1.44
N VAL A 1236 55.56 -15.01 -1.67
CA VAL A 1236 54.52 -15.17 -0.63
C VAL A 1236 54.33 -16.64 -0.26
N LYS A 1237 54.32 -17.56 -1.23
CA LYS A 1237 54.28 -19.01 -0.94
C LYS A 1237 55.50 -19.50 -0.16
N ARG A 1238 56.70 -18.96 -0.42
CA ARG A 1238 57.91 -19.26 0.40
C ARG A 1238 57.86 -18.66 1.81
N LYS A 1239 57.02 -17.66 2.07
CA LYS A 1239 56.81 -17.06 3.40
C LYS A 1239 55.65 -17.68 4.19
N LEU A 1240 54.73 -18.38 3.51
CA LEU A 1240 53.55 -19.02 4.10
C LEU A 1240 53.64 -20.56 4.11
N SER A 1241 54.73 -21.14 3.58
CA SER A 1241 55.07 -22.54 3.82
C SER A 1241 55.69 -22.65 5.22
N PRO A 1242 55.22 -23.58 6.07
CA PRO A 1242 55.86 -23.90 7.35
C PRO A 1242 57.35 -24.18 7.21
#